data_AF-A0AAN8TYW9-F1
#
_entry.id   AF-A0AAN8TYW9-F1
#
_cell.length_a   1.000
_cell.length_b   1.000
_cell.length_c   1.000
_cell.angle_alpha   90.00
_cell.angle_beta   90.00
_cell.angle_gamma   90.00
#
_symmetry.space_group_name_H-M   'P 1'
#
loop_
_entity.id
_entity.type
_entity.pdbx_description
1 polymer ?
#
loop_
_entity_poly.entity_id
_entity_poly.type
_entity_poly.pdbx_seq_one_letter_code
_entity_poly.pdbx_strand_id
1 'polypeptide(L)'
;MTVSPSPLGPPACEKDAKALQFIEEMTRNVDSVQEKVLAEILSQNANTEYLQRFKLGGATGRDTFKSKMPVVTYEEIQPDIQRIANGDRSPIFSSHPISEFLTSSGTSAGERKLMPTTQDELDRKQLLYSLLMPVMNLYVPGLDKGKGLYFLFIKAETKTPSGLLARPVLTSYYKSDHFKTRPYDPYNVYTSPNEAVLCVDSFQSMYSQMLCGLLMREQVLRLGAVFASGLLRAIHFLQLNWQQLAKDITSGILNPRVSDPSIRECISKILKPNHKLAEIIMKECEKQNWEGIITRIWPNTKYLDVIVTGAMAQYIPTLDYYSGGLPKACTMYASSECYFGLNLNPMCNPSEVCYTIMPNMCYYEFIPHDSANPRDSPPCLVDLADVEVGKEYELVITTYAGLCRYRVGDILQVMGFHNSAPQFKFIRRKNVLLSIDSDKTDEAELQNAVDSAAAILRLYNTSVVEYTSYADTKTIPGHYVIYCELLIKDPTNLLSHEVLNQCCLAMEECLNSVYRQCRVADNSIGPLEIRVVENSTFEELMDYAISRGASINQYKAPRCVNFTPIVELLDSRVISVHFSSAAPHWTPERQRLHLCDWNDQNANSKYSPQDDARIYKWNGIHKMISQYLQQVPVPRGKCIQKGQILVVQCIDNETEYIKAKAANEALLIYCHQGAYSKRITSQ
;
A
#
# COMPACT_ATOMS: atom_id res chain seq x y z
N MET A 1 3.76 19.01 42.82
CA MET A 1 2.48 18.36 42.52
C MET A 1 2.71 16.86 42.63
N THR A 2 2.07 16.20 43.57
CA THR A 2 2.15 14.75 43.76
C THR A 2 1.52 14.06 42.55
N VAL A 3 2.34 13.35 41.79
CA VAL A 3 1.93 12.58 40.60
C VAL A 3 0.96 11.49 41.07
N SER A 4 -0.30 11.58 40.67
CA SER A 4 -1.30 10.54 40.86
C SER A 4 -0.83 9.27 40.13
N PRO A 5 -0.89 8.07 40.73
CA PRO A 5 -0.51 6.84 40.03
C PRO A 5 -1.48 6.61 38.85
N SER A 6 -0.93 6.43 37.64
CA SER A 6 -1.71 5.98 36.48
C SER A 6 -2.13 4.53 36.69
N PRO A 7 -3.38 4.13 36.39
CA PRO A 7 -3.80 2.73 36.45
C PRO A 7 -3.09 1.85 35.42
N LEU A 8 -2.41 2.43 34.43
CA LEU A 8 -1.53 1.72 33.50
C LEU A 8 -0.21 1.24 34.17
N GLY A 9 0.17 1.83 35.31
CA GLY A 9 1.37 1.48 36.08
C GLY A 9 2.25 2.67 36.45
N PRO A 10 3.31 2.47 37.25
CA PRO A 10 4.21 3.56 37.66
C PRO A 10 5.06 4.03 36.46
N PRO A 11 5.11 5.35 36.19
CA PRO A 11 5.91 5.90 35.08
C PRO A 11 7.42 5.79 35.37
N ALA A 12 8.23 5.62 34.33
CA ALA A 12 9.69 5.59 34.48
C ALA A 12 10.32 6.97 34.73
N CYS A 13 9.69 8.05 34.25
CA CYS A 13 10.12 9.44 34.47
C CYS A 13 8.94 10.44 34.33
N GLU A 14 9.19 11.73 34.57
CA GLU A 14 8.14 12.77 34.49
C GLU A 14 7.54 12.92 33.08
N LYS A 15 8.34 12.75 32.02
CA LYS A 15 7.86 12.78 30.63
C LYS A 15 6.88 11.63 30.37
N ASP A 16 7.22 10.43 30.85
CA ASP A 16 6.35 9.26 30.74
C ASP A 16 5.07 9.44 31.57
N ALA A 17 5.17 10.03 32.77
CA ALA A 17 4.01 10.34 33.60
C ALA A 17 3.01 11.27 32.89
N LYS A 18 3.50 12.31 32.21
CA LYS A 18 2.65 13.24 31.44
C LYS A 18 1.98 12.54 30.25
N ALA A 19 2.71 11.71 29.52
CA ALA A 19 2.15 10.95 28.39
C ALA A 19 1.07 9.95 28.84
N LEU A 20 1.31 9.22 29.92
CA LEU A 20 0.34 8.27 30.49
C LEU A 20 -0.88 9.00 31.07
N GLN A 21 -0.68 10.15 31.73
CA GLN A 21 -1.79 10.98 32.21
C GLN A 21 -2.62 11.52 31.05
N PHE A 22 -2.00 11.92 29.94
CA PHE A 22 -2.69 12.35 28.73
C PHE A 22 -3.56 11.22 28.15
N ILE A 23 -3.06 9.99 28.08
CA ILE A 23 -3.85 8.82 27.66
C ILE A 23 -5.07 8.64 28.58
N GLU A 24 -4.87 8.69 29.90
CA GLU A 24 -5.96 8.56 30.87
C GLU A 24 -7.01 9.67 30.73
N GLU A 25 -6.59 10.92 30.53
CA GLU A 25 -7.50 12.05 30.35
C GLU A 25 -8.33 11.91 29.08
N MET A 26 -7.68 11.56 27.96
CA MET A 26 -8.36 11.38 26.67
C MET A 26 -9.33 10.20 26.72
N THR A 27 -8.93 9.07 27.30
CA THR A 27 -9.74 7.85 27.34
C THR A 27 -10.87 7.88 28.36
N ARG A 28 -10.82 8.72 29.40
CA ARG A 28 -11.95 8.92 30.33
C ARG A 28 -13.05 9.81 29.76
N ASN A 29 -12.69 10.76 28.90
CA ASN A 29 -13.57 11.81 28.41
C ASN A 29 -13.91 11.68 26.92
N VAL A 30 -13.93 10.45 26.38
CA VAL A 30 -14.01 10.18 24.93
C VAL A 30 -15.09 10.97 24.21
N ASP A 31 -16.34 10.89 24.67
CA ASP A 31 -17.45 11.55 23.98
C ASP A 31 -17.30 13.08 23.96
N SER A 32 -16.93 13.68 25.09
CA SER A 32 -16.66 15.12 25.19
C SER A 32 -15.47 15.56 24.34
N VAL A 33 -14.40 14.75 24.26
CA VAL A 33 -13.25 15.01 23.39
C VAL A 33 -13.68 14.93 21.91
N GLN A 34 -14.49 13.94 21.53
CA GLN A 34 -15.01 13.79 20.17
C GLN A 34 -15.93 14.96 19.76
N GLU A 35 -16.79 15.45 20.66
CA GLU A 35 -17.56 16.68 20.42
C GLU A 35 -16.67 17.89 20.16
N LYS A 36 -15.64 18.09 20.99
CA LYS A 36 -14.69 19.21 20.84
C LYS A 36 -13.91 19.12 19.53
N VAL A 37 -13.36 17.95 19.21
CA VAL A 37 -12.62 17.72 17.96
C VAL A 37 -13.50 18.00 16.75
N LEU A 38 -14.75 17.49 16.73
CA LEU A 38 -15.67 17.78 15.64
C LEU A 38 -15.97 19.28 15.55
N ALA A 39 -16.27 19.92 16.67
CA ALA A 39 -16.56 21.35 16.69
C ALA A 39 -15.35 22.19 16.22
N GLU A 40 -14.13 21.81 16.56
CA GLU A 40 -12.89 22.44 16.09
C GLU A 40 -12.72 22.27 14.58
N ILE A 41 -12.86 21.05 14.06
CA ILE A 41 -12.77 20.75 12.62
C ILE A 41 -13.80 21.58 11.84
N LEU A 42 -15.06 21.57 12.29
CA LEU A 42 -16.14 22.28 11.62
C LEU A 42 -15.99 23.80 11.72
N SER A 43 -15.51 24.33 12.84
CA SER A 43 -15.22 25.76 12.99
C SER A 43 -14.09 26.19 12.07
N GLN A 44 -12.99 25.43 12.06
CA GLN A 44 -11.83 25.70 11.21
C GLN A 44 -12.22 25.69 9.73
N ASN A 45 -13.03 24.71 9.31
CA ASN A 45 -13.36 24.47 7.91
C ASN A 45 -14.72 25.06 7.48
N ALA A 46 -15.37 25.88 8.32
CA ALA A 46 -16.74 26.36 8.12
C ALA A 46 -16.99 27.04 6.76
N ASN A 47 -15.97 27.72 6.23
CA ASN A 47 -16.02 28.48 4.97
C ASN A 47 -15.43 27.71 3.77
N THR A 48 -15.17 26.42 3.92
CA THR A 48 -14.66 25.59 2.82
C THR A 48 -15.76 25.27 1.81
N GLU A 49 -15.38 25.11 0.55
CA GLU A 49 -16.33 24.80 -0.52
C GLU A 49 -17.11 23.51 -0.22
N TYR A 50 -16.43 22.49 0.30
CA TYR A 50 -17.04 21.20 0.59
C TYR A 50 -18.15 21.32 1.66
N LEU A 51 -17.91 21.99 2.79
CA LEU A 51 -18.94 22.17 3.82
C LEU A 51 -20.08 23.10 3.36
N GLN A 52 -19.77 24.11 2.53
CA GLN A 52 -20.78 24.99 1.94
C GLN A 52 -21.68 24.25 0.94
N ARG A 53 -21.12 23.31 0.15
CA ARG A 53 -21.86 22.46 -0.80
C ARG A 53 -23.00 21.71 -0.11
N PHE A 54 -22.78 21.24 1.12
CA PHE A 54 -23.78 20.54 1.95
C PHE A 54 -24.57 21.47 2.88
N LYS A 55 -24.45 22.79 2.71
CA LYS A 55 -25.22 23.81 3.44
C LYS A 55 -25.14 23.65 4.95
N LEU A 56 -23.96 23.28 5.48
CA LEU A 56 -23.77 23.12 6.92
C LEU A 56 -23.99 24.44 7.67
N GLY A 57 -23.67 25.57 7.03
CA GLY A 57 -24.06 26.91 7.50
C GLY A 57 -23.31 27.36 8.74
N GLY A 58 -22.06 26.93 8.92
CA GLY A 58 -21.25 27.22 10.11
C GLY A 58 -21.69 26.46 11.36
N ALA A 59 -22.63 25.52 11.25
CA ALA A 59 -23.01 24.66 12.37
C ALA A 59 -21.86 23.74 12.78
N THR A 60 -21.61 23.66 14.08
CA THR A 60 -20.55 22.84 14.70
C THR A 60 -21.09 21.68 15.51
N GLY A 61 -22.42 21.55 15.63
CA GLY A 61 -23.09 20.51 16.41
C GLY A 61 -23.15 19.16 15.67
N ARG A 62 -22.95 18.08 16.44
CA ARG A 62 -22.92 16.69 15.96
C ARG A 62 -24.17 16.29 15.17
N ASP A 63 -25.36 16.59 15.67
CA ASP A 63 -26.62 16.20 15.01
C ASP A 63 -26.82 16.88 13.65
N THR A 64 -26.44 18.16 13.55
CA THR A 64 -26.53 18.91 12.30
C THR A 64 -25.49 18.40 11.30
N PHE A 65 -24.29 18.05 11.77
CA PHE A 65 -23.26 17.42 10.96
C PHE A 65 -23.74 16.08 10.39
N LYS A 66 -24.22 15.17 11.26
CA LYS A 66 -24.69 13.83 10.86
C LYS A 66 -25.88 13.85 9.90
N SER A 67 -26.78 14.83 10.03
CA SER A 67 -27.97 14.97 9.19
C SER A 67 -27.71 15.59 7.82
N LYS A 68 -26.64 16.39 7.67
CA LYS A 68 -26.33 17.09 6.40
C LYS A 68 -25.18 16.48 5.61
N MET A 69 -24.15 15.99 6.30
CA MET A 69 -22.94 15.52 5.64
C MET A 69 -23.10 14.06 5.20
N PRO A 70 -22.87 13.73 3.91
CA PRO A 70 -22.94 12.35 3.44
C PRO A 70 -21.72 11.56 3.93
N VAL A 71 -21.89 10.25 4.03
CA VAL A 71 -20.79 9.31 4.22
C VAL A 71 -20.23 8.98 2.85
N VAL A 72 -18.92 9.14 2.65
CA VAL A 72 -18.30 9.09 1.32
C VAL A 72 -17.16 8.10 1.19
N THR A 73 -16.91 7.60 -0.02
CA THR A 73 -15.70 6.89 -0.41
C THR A 73 -14.71 7.83 -1.11
N TYR A 74 -13.56 7.29 -1.56
CA TYR A 74 -12.54 8.08 -2.25
C TYR A 74 -13.02 8.59 -3.62
N GLU A 75 -13.79 7.78 -4.32
CA GLU A 75 -14.28 8.04 -5.67
C GLU A 75 -15.18 9.28 -5.70
N GLU A 76 -15.99 9.50 -4.66
CA GLU A 76 -16.90 10.63 -4.54
C GLU A 76 -16.18 11.97 -4.26
N ILE A 77 -14.98 11.93 -3.67
CA ILE A 77 -14.17 13.13 -3.38
C ILE A 77 -12.98 13.28 -4.34
N GLN A 78 -12.77 12.33 -5.24
CA GLN A 78 -11.71 12.35 -6.24
C GLN A 78 -11.73 13.61 -7.13
N PRO A 79 -12.89 14.14 -7.57
CA PRO A 79 -12.93 15.37 -8.39
C PRO A 79 -12.30 16.58 -7.66
N ASP A 80 -12.61 16.74 -6.39
CA ASP A 80 -12.08 17.83 -5.55
C ASP A 80 -10.58 17.65 -5.27
N ILE A 81 -10.13 16.41 -5.01
CA ILE A 81 -8.70 16.08 -4.90
C ILE A 81 -7.95 16.42 -6.19
N GLN A 82 -8.53 16.12 -7.35
CA GLN A 82 -7.91 16.36 -8.65
C GLN A 82 -7.79 17.86 -8.95
N ARG A 83 -8.78 18.68 -8.56
CA ARG A 83 -8.69 20.15 -8.63
C ARG A 83 -7.49 20.69 -7.85
N ILE A 84 -7.32 20.25 -6.60
CA ILE A 84 -6.17 20.66 -5.76
C ILE A 84 -4.85 20.19 -6.38
N ALA A 85 -4.79 18.94 -6.82
CA ALA A 85 -3.61 18.38 -7.49
C ALA A 85 -3.24 19.18 -8.75
N ASN A 86 -4.24 19.68 -9.49
CA ASN A 86 -4.07 20.48 -10.71
C ASN A 86 -3.80 21.97 -10.46
N GLY A 87 -3.91 22.46 -9.23
CA GLY A 87 -3.46 23.81 -8.88
C GLY A 87 -4.53 24.71 -8.27
N ASP A 88 -5.74 24.20 -8.06
CA ASP A 88 -6.71 24.93 -7.25
C ASP A 88 -6.17 25.08 -5.82
N ARG A 89 -6.11 26.32 -5.34
CA ARG A 89 -5.65 26.70 -4.00
C ARG A 89 -6.77 27.34 -3.18
N SER A 90 -8.00 27.39 -3.71
CA SER A 90 -9.16 27.77 -2.93
C SER A 90 -9.39 26.77 -1.79
N PRO A 91 -10.04 27.20 -0.68
CA PRO A 91 -10.27 26.33 0.48
C PRO A 91 -11.35 25.30 0.17
N ILE A 92 -11.01 24.23 -0.58
CA ILE A 92 -11.96 23.18 -0.97
C ILE A 92 -12.33 22.30 0.22
N PHE A 93 -11.32 21.67 0.85
CA PHE A 93 -11.52 20.77 2.01
C PHE A 93 -11.17 21.42 3.34
N SER A 94 -10.15 22.27 3.36
CA SER A 94 -9.56 22.83 4.57
C SER A 94 -9.29 24.32 4.40
N SER A 95 -9.45 25.10 5.46
CA SER A 95 -9.03 26.50 5.49
C SER A 95 -7.51 26.64 5.56
N HIS A 96 -6.82 25.65 6.09
CA HIS A 96 -5.36 25.56 6.02
C HIS A 96 -4.93 24.97 4.66
N PRO A 97 -3.88 25.52 4.03
CA PRO A 97 -3.40 25.02 2.73
C PRO A 97 -3.01 23.54 2.79
N ILE A 98 -3.37 22.80 1.73
CA ILE A 98 -2.87 21.44 1.55
C ILE A 98 -1.38 21.51 1.25
N SER A 99 -0.59 20.91 2.15
CA SER A 99 0.88 20.93 2.10
C SER A 99 1.44 19.88 1.15
N GLU A 100 0.85 18.69 1.14
CA GLU A 100 1.20 17.57 0.27
C GLU A 100 0.04 16.57 0.20
N PHE A 101 0.20 15.56 -0.66
CA PHE A 101 -0.67 14.38 -0.71
C PHE A 101 0.06 13.15 -0.18
N LEU A 102 -0.51 12.55 0.86
CA LEU A 102 -0.07 11.28 1.40
C LEU A 102 -0.63 10.15 0.54
N THR A 103 0.23 9.41 -0.13
CA THR A 103 -0.22 8.31 -1.00
C THR A 103 -0.57 7.09 -0.16
N SER A 104 -1.82 6.64 -0.26
CA SER A 104 -2.26 5.41 0.40
C SER A 104 -1.69 4.17 -0.28
N SER A 105 -1.62 3.06 0.45
CA SER A 105 -1.46 1.73 -0.15
C SER A 105 -2.76 1.23 -0.78
N GLY A 106 -3.91 1.74 -0.36
CA GLY A 106 -5.17 1.49 -1.07
C GLY A 106 -5.18 2.21 -2.42
N THR A 107 -5.66 1.51 -3.44
CA THR A 107 -5.74 2.01 -4.82
C THR A 107 -7.19 2.31 -5.21
N SER A 108 -7.35 3.19 -6.20
CA SER A 108 -8.61 3.44 -6.90
C SER A 108 -8.26 3.55 -8.39
N ALA A 109 -8.91 2.74 -9.22
CA ALA A 109 -8.55 2.55 -10.64
C ALA A 109 -7.04 2.25 -10.85
N GLY A 110 -6.47 1.37 -10.02
CA GLY A 110 -5.06 0.94 -10.14
C GLY A 110 -4.01 1.94 -9.63
N GLU A 111 -4.40 3.16 -9.27
CA GLU A 111 -3.51 4.22 -8.77
C GLU A 111 -3.65 4.44 -7.26
N ARG A 112 -2.55 4.77 -6.58
CA ARG A 112 -2.55 5.06 -5.13
C ARG A 112 -3.49 6.21 -4.80
N LYS A 113 -4.37 6.08 -3.82
CA LYS A 113 -5.24 7.20 -3.38
C LYS A 113 -4.41 8.38 -2.85
N LEU A 114 -4.75 9.61 -3.23
CA LEU A 114 -4.09 10.84 -2.76
C LEU A 114 -4.84 11.42 -1.56
N MET A 115 -4.26 11.31 -0.36
CA MET A 115 -4.89 11.82 0.86
C MET A 115 -4.35 13.22 1.18
N PRO A 116 -5.18 14.27 1.15
CA PRO A 116 -4.71 15.62 1.47
C PRO A 116 -4.26 15.71 2.93
N THR A 117 -3.14 16.38 3.18
CA THR A 117 -2.68 16.70 4.54
C THR A 117 -2.28 18.16 4.65
N THR A 118 -2.49 18.73 5.83
CA THR A 118 -1.98 20.06 6.21
C THR A 118 -0.70 19.89 7.04
N GLN A 119 0.02 21.00 7.28
CA GLN A 119 1.26 20.97 8.07
C GLN A 119 0.99 20.55 9.53
N ASP A 120 -0.10 21.03 10.13
CA ASP A 120 -0.46 20.78 11.55
C ASP A 120 -0.75 19.29 11.83
N GLU A 121 -1.10 18.53 10.80
CA GLU A 121 -1.28 17.08 10.93
C GLU A 121 0.02 16.36 11.26
N LEU A 122 1.21 16.95 11.04
CA LEU A 122 2.48 16.35 11.46
C LEU A 122 2.66 16.41 12.99
N ASP A 123 2.22 17.48 13.65
CA ASP A 123 2.27 17.61 15.10
C ASP A 123 1.38 16.55 15.78
N ARG A 124 0.18 16.31 15.25
CA ARG A 124 -0.70 15.23 15.71
C ARG A 124 -0.07 13.84 15.55
N LYS A 125 0.57 13.57 14.41
CA LYS A 125 1.31 12.31 14.20
C LYS A 125 2.45 12.16 15.21
N GLN A 126 3.22 13.22 15.44
CA GLN A 126 4.31 13.23 16.41
C GLN A 126 3.81 13.01 17.84
N LEU A 127 2.65 13.58 18.20
CA LEU A 127 2.00 13.34 19.48
C LEU A 127 1.71 11.84 19.67
N LEU A 128 1.10 11.16 18.70
CA LEU A 128 0.82 9.73 18.82
C LEU A 128 2.11 8.91 18.97
N TYR A 129 3.15 9.21 18.18
CA TYR A 129 4.47 8.56 18.33
C TYR A 129 5.07 8.75 19.71
N SER A 130 4.88 9.92 20.32
CA SER A 130 5.42 10.23 21.65
C SER A 130 4.79 9.41 22.77
N LEU A 131 3.63 8.78 22.54
CA LEU A 131 2.92 7.93 23.50
C LEU A 131 3.44 6.48 23.51
N LEU A 132 4.10 6.03 22.45
CA LEU A 132 4.46 4.62 22.28
C LEU A 132 5.47 4.13 23.33
N MET A 133 6.58 4.87 23.52
CA MET A 133 7.62 4.47 24.47
C MET A 133 7.19 4.58 25.93
N PRO A 134 6.48 5.64 26.37
CA PRO A 134 5.90 5.69 27.71
C PRO A 134 5.02 4.48 28.04
N VAL A 135 4.20 4.01 27.09
CA VAL A 135 3.40 2.78 27.26
C VAL A 135 4.31 1.56 27.31
N MET A 136 5.25 1.41 26.38
CA MET A 136 6.18 0.27 26.34
C MET A 136 7.00 0.13 27.63
N ASN A 137 7.44 1.24 28.21
CA ASN A 137 8.28 1.27 29.41
C ASN A 137 7.60 0.65 30.65
N LEU A 138 6.26 0.58 30.66
CA LEU A 138 5.51 -0.12 31.70
C LEU A 138 5.73 -1.64 31.68
N TYR A 139 6.00 -2.20 30.50
CA TYR A 139 6.12 -3.63 30.27
C TYR A 139 7.57 -4.08 30.10
N VAL A 140 8.41 -3.25 29.47
CA VAL A 140 9.80 -3.58 29.14
C VAL A 140 10.71 -2.47 29.67
N PRO A 141 11.19 -2.57 30.93
CA PRO A 141 12.02 -1.54 31.53
C PRO A 141 13.43 -1.51 30.94
N GLY A 142 14.10 -0.36 31.07
CA GLY A 142 15.52 -0.21 30.74
C GLY A 142 15.82 -0.10 29.23
N LEU A 143 14.85 0.30 28.40
CA LEU A 143 15.06 0.53 26.96
C LEU A 143 15.86 1.80 26.67
N ASP A 144 15.91 2.74 27.62
CA ASP A 144 16.77 3.93 27.65
C ASP A 144 18.27 3.62 27.71
N LYS A 145 18.64 2.40 28.11
CA LYS A 145 20.04 1.98 28.32
C LYS A 145 20.70 1.41 27.08
N GLY A 146 20.02 1.43 25.94
CA GLY A 146 20.51 0.87 24.69
C GLY A 146 19.88 1.52 23.48
N LYS A 147 19.79 0.76 22.38
CA LYS A 147 19.36 1.24 21.08
C LYS A 147 18.29 0.35 20.47
N GLY A 148 17.49 0.95 19.59
CA GLY A 148 16.64 0.22 18.67
C GLY A 148 17.33 0.02 17.32
N LEU A 149 17.37 -1.21 16.81
CA LEU A 149 17.70 -1.49 15.42
C LEU A 149 16.41 -1.51 14.60
N TYR A 150 16.15 -0.42 13.88
CA TYR A 150 14.98 -0.29 13.01
C TYR A 150 15.41 -0.20 11.55
N PHE A 151 14.84 -1.06 10.71
CA PHE A 151 14.99 -1.01 9.26
C PHE A 151 13.88 -0.12 8.67
N LEU A 152 14.22 1.13 8.41
CA LEU A 152 13.28 2.16 7.95
C LEU A 152 13.64 2.61 6.53
N PHE A 153 12.64 2.74 5.67
CA PHE A 153 12.85 3.03 4.25
C PHE A 153 11.94 4.16 3.79
N ILE A 154 12.52 5.12 3.07
CA ILE A 154 11.73 6.01 2.21
C ILE A 154 11.34 5.27 0.93
N LYS A 155 10.22 5.67 0.35
CA LYS A 155 9.77 5.23 -0.99
C LYS A 155 9.77 6.40 -1.96
N ALA A 156 9.63 6.07 -3.25
CA ALA A 156 9.54 7.04 -4.33
C ALA A 156 8.49 8.13 -4.08
N GLU A 157 8.78 9.33 -4.58
CA GLU A 157 7.94 10.51 -4.47
C GLU A 157 7.67 11.06 -5.87
N THR A 158 6.53 11.72 -6.02
CA THR A 158 6.21 12.48 -7.24
C THR A 158 5.69 13.86 -6.91
N LYS A 159 5.53 14.66 -7.97
CA LYS A 159 4.85 15.95 -7.90
C LYS A 159 3.57 15.89 -8.71
N THR A 160 2.50 16.47 -8.18
CA THR A 160 1.27 16.72 -8.94
C THR A 160 1.52 17.77 -10.04
N PRO A 161 0.59 17.97 -11.00
CA PRO A 161 0.74 19.00 -12.03
C PRO A 161 0.98 20.42 -11.47
N SER A 162 0.47 20.72 -10.28
CA SER A 162 0.69 22.01 -9.61
C SER A 162 1.94 22.08 -8.73
N GLY A 163 2.75 21.02 -8.70
CA GLY A 163 4.00 20.96 -7.94
C GLY A 163 3.88 20.50 -6.50
N LEU A 164 2.68 20.16 -6.00
CA LEU A 164 2.52 19.56 -4.67
C LEU A 164 3.18 18.17 -4.62
N LEU A 165 3.83 17.85 -3.52
CA LEU A 165 4.42 16.51 -3.34
C LEU A 165 3.31 15.46 -3.17
N ALA A 166 3.53 14.29 -3.74
CA ALA A 166 2.72 13.09 -3.54
C ALA A 166 3.64 11.93 -3.15
N ARG A 167 3.52 11.44 -1.91
CA ARG A 167 4.43 10.43 -1.36
C ARG A 167 3.81 9.66 -0.18
N PRO A 168 4.32 8.46 0.18
CA PRO A 168 3.79 7.73 1.32
C PRO A 168 3.98 8.49 2.64
N VAL A 169 3.06 8.29 3.59
CA VAL A 169 3.07 9.01 4.88
C VAL A 169 4.36 8.82 5.68
N LEU A 170 4.96 7.63 5.64
CA LEU A 170 6.23 7.37 6.31
C LEU A 170 7.40 8.07 5.63
N THR A 171 7.40 8.16 4.29
CA THR A 171 8.39 8.96 3.57
C THR A 171 8.28 10.44 3.96
N SER A 172 7.05 10.98 4.03
CA SER A 172 6.81 12.35 4.50
C SER A 172 7.34 12.54 5.94
N TYR A 173 7.02 11.62 6.86
CA TYR A 173 7.48 11.68 8.23
C TYR A 173 9.01 11.61 8.36
N TYR A 174 9.69 10.67 7.71
CA TYR A 174 11.15 10.54 7.81
C TYR A 174 11.89 11.75 7.23
N LYS A 175 11.33 12.40 6.20
CA LYS A 175 11.89 13.63 5.62
C LYS A 175 11.48 14.91 6.36
N SER A 176 10.56 14.82 7.33
CA SER A 176 10.16 15.95 8.15
C SER A 176 11.21 16.29 9.21
N ASP A 177 11.14 17.51 9.73
CA ASP A 177 12.04 17.96 10.80
C ASP A 177 11.74 17.23 12.13
N HIS A 178 10.49 16.81 12.35
CA HIS A 178 10.13 15.94 13.50
C HIS A 178 10.97 14.66 13.58
N PHE A 179 11.44 14.14 12.44
CA PHE A 179 12.33 12.99 12.41
C PHE A 179 13.80 13.41 12.32
N LYS A 180 14.16 14.27 11.35
CA LYS A 180 15.58 14.60 11.07
C LYS A 180 16.25 15.35 12.21
N THR A 181 15.55 16.30 12.82
CA THR A 181 16.06 17.18 13.89
C THR A 181 15.37 16.87 15.22
N ARG A 182 14.89 15.63 15.39
CA ARG A 182 14.26 15.17 16.62
C ARG A 182 15.15 15.46 17.84
N PRO A 183 14.57 15.95 18.95
CA PRO A 183 15.34 16.14 20.17
C PRO A 183 15.89 14.81 20.67
N TYR A 184 17.00 14.86 21.41
CA TYR A 184 17.53 13.67 22.06
C TYR A 184 16.47 13.05 22.96
N ASP A 185 16.21 11.77 22.74
CA ASP A 185 15.27 10.97 23.52
C ASP A 185 15.93 9.62 23.79
N PRO A 186 16.28 9.29 25.05
CA PRO A 186 17.03 8.08 25.37
C PRO A 186 16.27 6.81 24.96
N TYR A 187 14.94 6.86 24.90
CA TYR A 187 14.12 5.74 24.46
C TYR A 187 14.14 5.55 22.94
N ASN A 188 14.53 6.55 22.15
CA ASN A 188 14.46 6.55 20.68
C ASN A 188 15.84 6.78 20.03
N VAL A 189 16.88 6.19 20.63
CA VAL A 189 18.22 6.12 20.02
C VAL A 189 18.29 4.94 19.06
N TYR A 190 18.37 5.24 17.75
CA TYR A 190 18.46 4.22 16.71
C TYR A 190 19.90 3.94 16.28
N THR A 191 20.15 2.73 15.79
CA THR A 191 21.44 2.37 15.16
C THR A 191 21.58 2.99 13.77
N SER A 192 20.48 3.11 13.04
CA SER A 192 20.43 3.60 11.66
C SER A 192 20.60 5.12 11.58
N PRO A 193 21.63 5.64 10.88
CA PRO A 193 21.76 7.06 10.60
C PRO A 193 20.61 7.57 9.73
N ASN A 194 20.24 8.85 9.89
CA ASN A 194 19.18 9.45 9.09
C ASN A 194 19.51 9.40 7.59
N GLU A 195 20.77 9.59 7.21
CA GLU A 195 21.26 9.53 5.82
C GLU A 195 21.02 8.15 5.19
N ALA A 196 21.17 7.07 5.96
CA ALA A 196 20.89 5.71 5.49
C ALA A 196 19.38 5.48 5.31
N VAL A 197 18.56 5.98 6.23
CA VAL A 197 17.09 5.91 6.15
C VAL A 197 16.55 6.73 4.96
N LEU A 198 17.17 7.87 4.68
CA LEU A 198 16.77 8.82 3.64
C LEU A 198 17.40 8.53 2.26
N CYS A 199 18.18 7.46 2.14
CA CYS A 199 18.74 7.05 0.86
C CYS A 199 17.64 6.48 -0.04
N VAL A 200 17.61 6.95 -1.29
CA VAL A 200 16.62 6.53 -2.30
C VAL A 200 16.90 5.12 -2.82
N ASP A 201 18.17 4.73 -2.86
CA ASP A 201 18.59 3.39 -3.26
C ASP A 201 18.33 2.40 -2.11
N SER A 202 17.39 1.48 -2.35
CA SER A 202 16.95 0.49 -1.35
C SER A 202 18.07 -0.46 -0.92
N PHE A 203 18.98 -0.81 -1.82
CA PHE A 203 20.14 -1.66 -1.51
C PHE A 203 21.12 -0.91 -0.59
N GLN A 204 21.48 0.33 -0.95
CA GLN A 204 22.42 1.13 -0.14
C GLN A 204 21.85 1.47 1.23
N SER A 205 20.56 1.79 1.29
CA SER A 205 19.84 1.99 2.55
C SER A 205 19.87 0.74 3.42
N MET A 206 19.45 -0.42 2.90
CA MET A 206 19.43 -1.68 3.64
C MET A 206 20.84 -2.09 4.10
N TYR A 207 21.82 -2.04 3.20
CA TYR A 207 23.20 -2.44 3.49
C TYR A 207 23.79 -1.62 4.64
N SER A 208 23.59 -0.30 4.60
CA SER A 208 24.17 0.62 5.58
C SER A 208 23.48 0.52 6.94
N GLN A 209 22.16 0.34 6.96
CA GLN A 209 21.41 0.09 8.19
C GLN A 209 21.81 -1.24 8.83
N MET A 210 21.95 -2.31 8.03
CA MET A 210 22.43 -3.61 8.49
C MET A 210 23.83 -3.50 9.08
N LEU A 211 24.76 -2.86 8.38
CA LEU A 211 26.13 -2.65 8.86
C LEU A 211 26.18 -1.92 10.21
N CYS A 212 25.44 -0.81 10.35
CA CYS A 212 25.33 -0.10 11.62
C CYS A 212 24.73 -0.97 12.74
N GLY A 213 23.71 -1.76 12.42
CA GLY A 213 23.10 -2.72 13.34
C GLY A 213 24.08 -3.78 13.85
N LEU A 214 24.94 -4.30 12.97
CA LEU A 214 25.98 -5.27 13.33
C LEU A 214 27.09 -4.64 14.18
N LEU A 215 27.55 -3.43 13.82
CA LEU A 215 28.58 -2.70 14.56
C LEU A 215 28.14 -2.36 16.00
N MET A 216 26.85 -2.11 16.19
CA MET A 216 26.27 -1.74 17.49
C MET A 216 25.55 -2.90 18.18
N ARG A 217 25.82 -4.16 17.80
CA ARG A 217 25.02 -5.33 18.19
C ARG A 217 24.74 -5.47 19.69
N GLU A 218 25.73 -5.15 20.53
CA GLU A 218 25.62 -5.27 22.00
C GLU A 218 24.70 -4.21 22.60
N GLN A 219 24.47 -3.10 21.91
CA GLN A 219 23.60 -2.02 22.36
C GLN A 219 22.14 -2.26 21.96
N VAL A 220 21.86 -3.21 21.05
CA VAL A 220 20.51 -3.43 20.51
C VAL A 220 19.63 -4.11 21.56
N LEU A 221 18.58 -3.41 22.00
CA LEU A 221 17.59 -3.92 22.96
C LEU A 221 16.25 -4.26 22.31
N ARG A 222 15.99 -3.75 21.11
CA ARG A 222 14.78 -4.00 20.33
C ARG A 222 15.12 -3.95 18.84
N LEU A 223 14.48 -4.81 18.07
CA LEU A 223 14.75 -4.98 16.64
C LEU A 223 13.42 -4.85 15.89
N GLY A 224 13.36 -4.11 14.79
CA GLY A 224 12.07 -3.83 14.19
C GLY A 224 12.09 -3.26 12.78
N ALA A 225 10.89 -3.18 12.24
CA ALA A 225 10.52 -2.50 11.01
C ALA A 225 9.03 -2.15 11.11
N VAL A 226 8.50 -1.34 10.21
CA VAL A 226 7.06 -1.01 10.25
C VAL A 226 6.20 -2.27 10.11
N PHE A 227 6.52 -3.12 9.14
CA PHE A 227 5.81 -4.38 8.87
C PHE A 227 6.74 -5.59 9.06
N ALA A 228 6.16 -6.73 9.43
CA ALA A 228 6.86 -8.01 9.55
C ALA A 228 7.64 -8.39 8.28
N SER A 229 7.03 -8.19 7.10
CA SER A 229 7.65 -8.37 5.78
C SER A 229 8.96 -7.60 5.63
N GLY A 230 9.00 -6.34 6.09
CA GLY A 230 10.19 -5.49 6.04
C GLY A 230 11.34 -6.03 6.89
N LEU A 231 11.04 -6.57 8.06
CA LEU A 231 12.04 -7.19 8.93
C LEU A 231 12.56 -8.50 8.35
N LEU A 232 11.67 -9.34 7.82
CA LEU A 232 12.05 -10.59 7.12
C LEU A 232 12.96 -10.31 5.92
N ARG A 233 12.68 -9.24 5.15
CA ARG A 233 13.55 -8.79 4.06
C ARG A 233 14.94 -8.38 4.57
N ALA A 234 15.05 -7.74 5.73
CA ALA A 234 16.35 -7.41 6.32
C ALA A 234 17.12 -8.67 6.74
N ILE A 235 16.44 -9.67 7.32
CA ILE A 235 17.05 -10.96 7.67
C ILE A 235 17.53 -11.68 6.41
N HIS A 236 16.70 -11.73 5.38
CA HIS A 236 17.07 -12.31 4.09
C HIS A 236 18.23 -11.55 3.43
N PHE A 237 18.26 -10.23 3.54
CA PHE A 237 19.40 -9.44 3.08
C PHE A 237 20.70 -9.84 3.79
N LEU A 238 20.65 -10.08 5.10
CA LEU A 238 21.80 -10.60 5.85
C LEU A 238 22.21 -11.99 5.33
N GLN A 239 21.27 -12.90 5.08
CA GLN A 239 21.56 -14.23 4.51
C GLN A 239 22.35 -14.13 3.20
N LEU A 240 22.01 -13.18 2.34
CA LEU A 240 22.65 -13.02 1.03
C LEU A 240 23.96 -12.22 1.08
N ASN A 241 24.14 -11.32 2.05
CA ASN A 241 25.21 -10.32 2.03
C ASN A 241 26.17 -10.37 3.23
N TRP A 242 26.01 -11.31 4.17
CA TRP A 242 26.84 -11.37 5.39
C TRP A 242 28.35 -11.47 5.10
N GLN A 243 28.76 -12.14 4.02
CA GLN A 243 30.17 -12.27 3.66
C GLN A 243 30.81 -10.90 3.36
N GLN A 244 30.12 -10.07 2.58
CA GLN A 244 30.60 -8.73 2.25
C GLN A 244 30.50 -7.80 3.46
N LEU A 245 29.44 -7.89 4.27
CA LEU A 245 29.33 -7.16 5.54
C LEU A 245 30.46 -7.51 6.51
N ALA A 246 30.80 -8.80 6.66
CA ALA A 246 31.90 -9.26 7.49
C ALA A 246 33.26 -8.77 6.97
N LYS A 247 33.46 -8.73 5.65
CA LYS A 247 34.66 -8.16 5.02
C LYS A 247 34.81 -6.67 5.29
N ASP A 248 33.72 -5.90 5.20
CA ASP A 248 33.72 -4.47 5.52
C ASP A 248 34.06 -4.23 6.99
N ILE A 249 33.47 -5.02 7.91
CA ILE A 249 33.77 -4.96 9.36
C ILE A 249 35.24 -5.33 9.62
N THR A 250 35.77 -6.35 8.95
CA THR A 250 37.16 -6.80 9.10
C THR A 250 38.14 -5.72 8.66
N SER A 251 37.92 -5.15 7.47
CA SER A 251 38.83 -4.17 6.86
C SER A 251 38.63 -2.74 7.37
N GLY A 252 37.48 -2.43 7.94
CA GLY A 252 37.07 -1.06 8.25
C GLY A 252 36.78 -0.21 7.00
N ILE A 253 36.62 -0.83 5.84
CA ILE A 253 36.42 -0.16 4.55
C ILE A 253 35.04 -0.51 4.02
N LEU A 254 34.24 0.51 3.75
CA LEU A 254 32.89 0.35 3.23
C LEU A 254 32.89 -0.10 1.77
N ASN A 255 32.06 -1.11 1.46
CA ASN A 255 31.80 -1.64 0.13
C ASN A 255 31.63 -0.52 -0.92
N PRO A 256 32.39 -0.56 -2.04
CA PRO A 256 32.27 0.42 -3.13
C PRO A 256 30.88 0.49 -3.78
N ARG A 257 30.05 -0.56 -3.65
CA ARG A 257 28.65 -0.54 -4.12
C ARG A 257 27.79 0.49 -3.38
N VAL A 258 28.20 0.91 -2.18
CA VAL A 258 27.60 2.04 -1.47
C VAL A 258 28.26 3.32 -1.98
N SER A 259 27.71 3.88 -3.06
CA SER A 259 28.25 5.05 -3.75
C SER A 259 27.74 6.39 -3.20
N ASP A 260 26.63 6.40 -2.45
CA ASP A 260 26.03 7.61 -1.89
C ASP A 260 27.00 8.34 -0.94
N PRO A 261 27.41 9.59 -1.28
CA PRO A 261 28.41 10.31 -0.50
C PRO A 261 28.01 10.57 0.95
N SER A 262 26.72 10.86 1.20
CA SER A 262 26.21 11.16 2.54
C SER A 262 26.25 9.92 3.44
N ILE A 263 25.91 8.75 2.89
CA ILE A 263 26.10 7.47 3.60
C ILE A 263 27.59 7.21 3.85
N ARG A 264 28.45 7.33 2.82
CA ARG A 264 29.88 7.06 2.99
C ARG A 264 30.49 7.94 4.08
N GLU A 265 30.11 9.21 4.14
CA GLU A 265 30.56 10.12 5.19
C GLU A 265 30.07 9.68 6.58
N CYS A 266 28.79 9.36 6.75
CA CYS A 266 28.27 8.99 8.07
C CYS A 266 28.82 7.65 8.57
N ILE A 267 28.97 6.65 7.68
CA ILE A 267 29.54 5.34 8.03
C ILE A 267 31.04 5.45 8.34
N SER A 268 31.79 6.35 7.67
CA SER A 268 33.23 6.54 7.94
C SER A 268 33.53 6.95 9.39
N LYS A 269 32.55 7.58 10.07
CA LYS A 269 32.66 8.00 11.47
C LYS A 269 32.50 6.83 12.46
N ILE A 270 31.91 5.72 12.02
CA ILE A 270 31.49 4.59 12.88
C ILE A 270 32.27 3.31 12.53
N LEU A 271 32.49 3.03 11.25
CA LEU A 271 33.15 1.83 10.76
C LEU A 271 34.66 1.89 11.05
N LYS A 272 35.14 0.95 11.86
CA LYS A 272 36.56 0.74 12.18
C LYS A 272 36.88 -0.74 12.02
N PRO A 273 38.13 -1.12 11.68
CA PRO A 273 38.53 -2.52 11.59
C PRO A 273 38.23 -3.27 12.88
N ASN A 274 37.47 -4.37 12.80
CA ASN A 274 37.09 -5.18 13.95
C ASN A 274 37.00 -6.67 13.59
N HIS A 275 38.16 -7.34 13.62
CA HIS A 275 38.29 -8.77 13.31
C HIS A 275 37.41 -9.66 14.21
N LYS A 276 37.37 -9.38 15.51
CA LYS A 276 36.60 -10.17 16.47
C LYS A 276 35.10 -10.13 16.18
N LEU A 277 34.56 -8.96 15.85
CA LEU A 277 33.16 -8.83 15.46
C LEU A 277 32.89 -9.61 14.16
N ALA A 278 33.74 -9.43 13.15
CA ALA A 278 33.58 -10.13 11.88
C ALA A 278 33.56 -11.66 12.06
N GLU A 279 34.49 -12.22 12.83
CA GLU A 279 34.52 -13.66 13.14
C GLU A 279 33.22 -14.16 13.79
N ILE A 280 32.64 -13.38 14.71
CA ILE A 280 31.33 -13.71 15.32
C ILE A 280 30.24 -13.74 14.27
N ILE A 281 30.16 -12.72 13.40
CA ILE A 281 29.15 -12.66 12.33
C ILE A 281 29.31 -13.84 11.37
N MET A 282 30.54 -14.12 10.94
CA MET A 282 30.83 -15.25 10.04
C MET A 282 30.41 -16.58 10.68
N LYS A 283 30.84 -16.84 11.91
CA LYS A 283 30.53 -18.09 12.64
C LYS A 283 29.02 -18.32 12.77
N GLU A 284 28.24 -17.27 13.00
CA GLU A 284 26.80 -17.39 13.17
C GLU A 284 26.05 -17.49 11.83
N CYS A 285 26.49 -16.79 10.80
CA CYS A 285 25.85 -16.78 9.48
C CYS A 285 26.26 -17.94 8.55
N GLU A 286 27.41 -18.58 8.78
CA GLU A 286 27.85 -19.78 8.02
C GLU A 286 27.04 -21.04 8.35
N LYS A 287 26.34 -21.04 9.49
CA LYS A 287 25.50 -22.18 9.89
C LYS A 287 24.34 -22.35 8.91
N GLN A 288 24.02 -23.60 8.58
CA GLN A 288 22.84 -23.92 7.77
C GLN A 288 21.53 -23.57 8.50
N ASN A 289 21.48 -23.74 9.82
CA ASN A 289 20.28 -23.42 10.61
C ASN A 289 20.27 -21.96 11.08
N TRP A 290 19.31 -21.19 10.56
CA TRP A 290 19.09 -19.77 10.90
C TRP A 290 18.04 -19.55 11.99
N GLU A 291 17.51 -20.63 12.59
CA GLU A 291 16.61 -20.54 13.73
C GLU A 291 17.26 -19.73 14.87
N GLY A 292 16.58 -18.75 15.44
CA GLY A 292 17.12 -17.90 16.51
C GLY A 292 18.30 -17.02 16.10
N ILE A 293 18.57 -16.82 14.80
CA ILE A 293 19.69 -15.98 14.34
C ILE A 293 19.65 -14.56 14.94
N ILE A 294 18.46 -13.99 15.16
CA ILE A 294 18.32 -12.64 15.72
C ILE A 294 18.96 -12.57 17.10
N THR A 295 18.69 -13.52 18.00
CA THR A 295 19.26 -13.51 19.35
C THR A 295 20.73 -13.95 19.38
N ARG A 296 21.22 -14.64 18.34
CA ARG A 296 22.65 -14.94 18.21
C ARG A 296 23.44 -13.72 17.73
N ILE A 297 22.91 -12.96 16.77
CA ILE A 297 23.55 -11.74 16.27
C ILE A 297 23.31 -10.55 17.19
N TRP A 298 22.13 -10.38 17.78
CA TRP A 298 21.75 -9.29 18.67
C TRP A 298 21.25 -9.84 20.03
N PRO A 299 22.16 -10.24 20.93
CA PRO A 299 21.84 -11.06 22.10
C PRO A 299 21.04 -10.35 23.18
N ASN A 300 21.04 -9.01 23.19
CA ASN A 300 20.32 -8.20 24.16
C ASN A 300 18.91 -7.80 23.69
N THR A 301 18.47 -8.29 22.51
CA THR A 301 17.15 -8.00 21.95
C THR A 301 16.06 -8.57 22.87
N LYS A 302 15.17 -7.70 23.36
CA LYS A 302 14.06 -8.05 24.25
C LYS A 302 12.78 -8.42 23.52
N TYR A 303 12.52 -7.78 22.38
CA TYR A 303 11.33 -8.00 21.55
C TYR A 303 11.55 -7.52 20.11
N LEU A 304 10.65 -7.96 19.22
CA LEU A 304 10.53 -7.47 17.86
C LEU A 304 9.43 -6.42 17.77
N ASP A 305 9.72 -5.22 17.27
CA ASP A 305 8.72 -4.16 17.06
C ASP A 305 8.31 -4.15 15.59
N VAL A 306 7.21 -4.83 15.30
CA VAL A 306 6.70 -5.09 13.94
C VAL A 306 5.19 -5.28 13.97
N ILE A 307 4.49 -4.73 12.96
CA ILE A 307 3.08 -5.04 12.76
C ILE A 307 2.95 -6.49 12.26
N VAL A 308 2.24 -7.32 13.04
CA VAL A 308 1.87 -8.71 12.77
C VAL A 308 0.35 -8.94 12.89
N THR A 309 -0.45 -7.87 12.85
CA THR A 309 -1.92 -7.94 12.76
C THR A 309 -2.39 -7.90 11.30
N GLY A 310 -3.65 -8.28 11.06
CA GLY A 310 -4.22 -8.31 9.71
C GLY A 310 -3.46 -9.23 8.77
N ALA A 311 -3.17 -8.77 7.55
CA ALA A 311 -2.43 -9.56 6.55
C ALA A 311 -1.02 -9.95 7.01
N MET A 312 -0.39 -9.18 7.91
CA MET A 312 0.96 -9.48 8.38
C MET A 312 1.03 -10.67 9.36
N ALA A 313 -0.11 -11.16 9.86
CA ALA A 313 -0.17 -12.31 10.77
C ALA A 313 0.42 -13.59 10.15
N GLN A 314 0.40 -13.71 8.81
CA GLN A 314 0.98 -14.83 8.08
C GLN A 314 2.49 -15.01 8.32
N TYR A 315 3.18 -13.94 8.72
CA TYR A 315 4.63 -13.95 8.95
C TYR A 315 5.04 -14.32 10.38
N ILE A 316 4.08 -14.51 11.30
CA ILE A 316 4.37 -14.84 12.71
C ILE A 316 5.26 -16.10 12.82
N PRO A 317 4.94 -17.24 12.17
CA PRO A 317 5.77 -18.45 12.30
C PRO A 317 7.21 -18.24 11.80
N THR A 318 7.39 -17.51 10.70
CA THR A 318 8.71 -17.21 10.13
C THR A 318 9.52 -16.29 11.06
N LEU A 319 8.88 -15.30 11.68
CA LEU A 319 9.52 -14.45 12.68
C LEU A 319 9.87 -15.23 13.95
N ASP A 320 9.02 -16.17 14.39
CA ASP A 320 9.31 -17.04 15.53
C ASP A 320 10.53 -17.91 15.27
N TYR A 321 10.63 -18.49 14.07
CA TYR A 321 11.80 -19.24 13.64
C TYR A 321 13.08 -18.40 13.74
N TYR A 322 13.16 -17.22 13.11
CA TYR A 322 14.39 -16.41 13.14
C TYR A 322 14.69 -15.76 14.49
N SER A 323 13.67 -15.52 15.31
CA SER A 323 13.84 -14.87 16.61
C SER A 323 14.09 -15.82 17.77
N GLY A 324 13.76 -17.11 17.61
CA GLY A 324 13.72 -18.04 18.74
C GLY A 324 12.55 -17.74 19.68
N GLY A 325 11.44 -17.22 19.15
CA GLY A 325 10.22 -16.93 19.90
C GLY A 325 10.23 -15.62 20.70
N LEU A 326 11.01 -14.61 20.29
CA LEU A 326 10.95 -13.29 20.94
C LEU A 326 9.54 -12.69 20.85
N PRO A 327 9.07 -11.93 21.87
CA PRO A 327 7.79 -11.22 21.79
C PRO A 327 7.70 -10.30 20.58
N LYS A 328 6.51 -10.15 20.00
CA LYS A 328 6.25 -9.32 18.82
C LYS A 328 5.30 -8.19 19.21
N ALA A 329 5.83 -6.98 19.33
CA ALA A 329 5.08 -5.80 19.71
C ALA A 329 4.42 -5.14 18.50
N CYS A 330 3.10 -5.11 18.50
CA CYS A 330 2.28 -4.30 17.59
C CYS A 330 1.90 -3.00 18.29
N THR A 331 2.62 -1.91 18.02
CA THR A 331 2.57 -0.69 18.84
C THR A 331 1.50 0.31 18.42
N MET A 332 1.22 0.46 17.12
CA MET A 332 0.39 1.54 16.57
C MET A 332 -0.54 1.05 15.45
N TYR A 333 -1.70 1.69 15.33
CA TYR A 333 -2.64 1.57 14.21
C TYR A 333 -2.84 2.95 13.54
N ALA A 334 -2.48 3.05 12.26
CA ALA A 334 -2.46 4.30 11.50
C ALA A 334 -2.61 4.06 10.00
N SER A 335 -2.93 5.11 9.26
CA SER A 335 -3.03 5.12 7.80
C SER A 335 -2.50 6.42 7.18
N SER A 336 -2.58 6.55 5.84
CA SER A 336 -2.21 7.79 5.14
C SER A 336 -3.26 8.89 5.35
N GLU A 337 -4.52 8.51 5.57
CA GLU A 337 -5.66 9.37 5.84
C GLU A 337 -5.61 9.96 7.25
N CYS A 338 -5.26 9.15 8.26
CA CYS A 338 -5.21 9.57 9.66
C CYS A 338 -4.40 8.58 10.50
N TYR A 339 -3.82 9.06 11.61
CA TYR A 339 -3.22 8.21 12.64
C TYR A 339 -4.28 7.96 13.71
N PHE A 340 -4.57 6.69 14.02
CA PHE A 340 -5.77 6.34 14.78
C PHE A 340 -5.49 6.13 16.27
N GLY A 341 -4.55 5.26 16.60
CA GLY A 341 -4.39 4.81 17.98
C GLY A 341 -3.18 3.92 18.21
N LEU A 342 -3.09 3.42 19.44
CA LEU A 342 -1.96 2.64 19.93
C LEU A 342 -2.43 1.41 20.72
N ASN A 343 -1.57 0.41 20.81
CA ASN A 343 -1.79 -0.74 21.66
C ASN A 343 -1.32 -0.42 23.09
N LEU A 344 -2.26 -0.41 24.04
CA LEU A 344 -1.97 -0.14 25.45
C LEU A 344 -1.34 -1.33 26.19
N ASN A 345 -1.36 -2.52 25.57
CA ASN A 345 -0.67 -3.72 26.04
C ASN A 345 0.23 -4.28 24.92
N PRO A 346 1.37 -3.63 24.61
CA PRO A 346 2.21 -3.99 23.47
C PRO A 346 2.91 -5.35 23.62
N MET A 347 2.87 -5.99 24.79
CA MET A 347 3.49 -7.29 25.06
C MET A 347 2.48 -8.45 25.09
N CYS A 348 1.22 -8.23 24.73
CA CYS A 348 0.23 -9.29 24.56
C CYS A 348 0.59 -10.27 23.42
N ASN A 349 -0.11 -11.41 23.37
CA ASN A 349 0.03 -12.34 22.26
C ASN A 349 -0.43 -11.66 20.95
N PRO A 350 0.23 -11.90 19.80
CA PRO A 350 -0.20 -11.34 18.50
C PRO A 350 -1.69 -11.53 18.17
N SER A 351 -2.30 -12.64 18.61
CA SER A 351 -3.72 -12.94 18.38
C SER A 351 -4.71 -12.12 19.24
N GLU A 352 -4.21 -11.48 20.30
CA GLU A 352 -4.95 -10.70 21.30
C GLU A 352 -4.77 -9.18 21.11
N VAL A 353 -3.96 -8.77 20.12
CA VAL A 353 -3.66 -7.35 19.89
C VAL A 353 -4.94 -6.56 19.66
N CYS A 354 -5.12 -5.54 20.49
CA CYS A 354 -6.19 -4.56 20.40
C CYS A 354 -5.58 -3.14 20.37
N TYR A 355 -6.14 -2.27 19.55
CA TYR A 355 -5.74 -0.87 19.45
C TYR A 355 -6.78 0.02 20.10
N THR A 356 -6.34 0.88 21.02
CA THR A 356 -7.18 1.93 21.59
C THR A 356 -7.10 3.14 20.68
N ILE A 357 -8.21 3.52 20.04
CA ILE A 357 -8.27 4.73 19.22
C ILE A 357 -8.17 5.95 20.13
N MET A 358 -7.29 6.89 19.76
CA MET A 358 -7.06 8.12 20.52
C MET A 358 -8.08 9.18 20.08
N PRO A 359 -9.00 9.62 20.96
CA PRO A 359 -10.14 10.45 20.57
C PRO A 359 -9.77 11.88 20.14
N ASN A 360 -8.53 12.32 20.35
CA ASN A 360 -8.05 13.64 19.95
C ASN A 360 -7.49 13.70 18.51
N MET A 361 -7.41 12.56 17.82
CA MET A 361 -6.72 12.49 16.52
C MET A 361 -7.60 12.95 15.36
N CYS A 362 -8.87 12.52 15.34
CA CYS A 362 -9.92 12.99 14.44
C CYS A 362 -11.30 12.62 15.00
N TYR A 363 -12.39 13.00 14.33
CA TYR A 363 -13.74 12.56 14.72
C TYR A 363 -14.07 11.21 14.06
N TYR A 364 -14.55 10.25 14.86
CA TYR A 364 -14.74 8.86 14.50
C TYR A 364 -16.22 8.47 14.53
N GLU A 365 -16.65 7.82 13.46
CA GLU A 365 -17.96 7.18 13.36
C GLU A 365 -17.78 5.74 12.85
N PHE A 366 -18.80 4.91 13.05
CA PHE A 366 -18.74 3.48 12.80
C PHE A 366 -20.00 2.99 12.08
N ILE A 367 -19.82 2.32 10.94
CA ILE A 367 -20.93 1.66 10.22
C ILE A 367 -21.04 0.22 10.75
N PRO A 368 -22.16 -0.21 11.35
CA PRO A 368 -22.32 -1.59 11.82
C PRO A 368 -22.18 -2.61 10.68
N HIS A 369 -21.40 -3.65 10.91
CA HIS A 369 -21.21 -4.78 9.99
C HIS A 369 -22.14 -5.95 10.38
N ASP A 370 -23.44 -5.70 10.49
CA ASP A 370 -24.44 -6.75 10.76
C ASP A 370 -24.90 -7.42 9.46
N SER A 371 -24.82 -8.76 9.41
CA SER A 371 -25.32 -9.59 8.31
C SER A 371 -26.85 -9.59 8.16
N ALA A 372 -27.57 -9.01 9.12
CA ALA A 372 -29.03 -9.01 9.19
C ALA A 372 -29.70 -7.71 8.69
N ASN A 373 -28.93 -6.66 8.38
CA ASN A 373 -29.53 -5.39 7.96
C ASN A 373 -29.98 -5.41 6.49
N PRO A 374 -31.23 -5.02 6.18
CA PRO A 374 -31.68 -4.79 4.82
C PRO A 374 -30.80 -3.74 4.12
N ARG A 375 -30.44 -3.98 2.86
CA ARG A 375 -29.54 -3.11 2.06
C ARG A 375 -30.10 -1.70 1.78
N ASP A 376 -31.35 -1.42 2.16
CA ASP A 376 -32.12 -0.27 1.67
C ASP A 376 -32.32 0.87 2.70
N SER A 377 -31.69 0.81 3.88
CA SER A 377 -31.66 1.93 4.83
C SER A 377 -30.26 2.52 4.94
N PRO A 378 -30.07 3.86 4.91
CA PRO A 378 -28.77 4.45 5.20
C PRO A 378 -28.36 4.00 6.61
N PRO A 379 -27.16 3.40 6.80
CA PRO A 379 -26.78 2.85 8.08
C PRO A 379 -26.81 3.95 9.13
N CYS A 380 -27.37 3.66 10.31
CA CYS A 380 -27.23 4.55 11.45
C CYS A 380 -25.78 4.41 11.94
N LEU A 381 -24.96 5.44 11.70
CA LEU A 381 -23.57 5.45 12.17
C LEU A 381 -23.54 5.63 13.68
N VAL A 382 -22.66 4.87 14.32
CA VAL A 382 -22.45 4.85 15.76
C VAL A 382 -21.25 5.73 16.10
N ASP A 383 -21.32 6.52 17.17
CA ASP A 383 -20.19 7.31 17.65
C ASP A 383 -19.15 6.42 18.34
N LEU A 384 -17.91 6.92 18.49
CA LEU A 384 -16.83 6.19 19.16
C LEU A 384 -17.18 5.71 20.57
N ALA A 385 -17.93 6.49 21.36
CA ALA A 385 -18.31 6.13 22.72
C ALA A 385 -19.45 5.09 22.78
N ASP A 386 -20.18 4.89 21.68
CA ASP A 386 -21.44 4.14 21.65
C ASP A 386 -21.31 2.75 20.99
N VAL A 387 -20.10 2.37 20.56
CA VAL A 387 -19.85 1.05 19.97
C VAL A 387 -20.07 -0.08 20.99
N GLU A 388 -20.45 -1.26 20.53
CA GLU A 388 -20.79 -2.38 21.41
C GLU A 388 -19.74 -3.50 21.34
N VAL A 389 -19.35 -4.04 22.50
CA VAL A 389 -18.41 -5.16 22.60
C VAL A 389 -18.90 -6.37 21.79
N GLY A 390 -17.98 -6.98 21.05
CA GLY A 390 -18.23 -8.15 20.20
C GLY A 390 -18.73 -7.81 18.80
N LYS A 391 -19.27 -6.59 18.56
CA LYS A 391 -19.75 -6.17 17.23
C LYS A 391 -18.60 -5.72 16.33
N GLU A 392 -18.82 -5.92 15.03
CA GLU A 392 -17.91 -5.48 13.97
C GLU A 392 -18.43 -4.21 13.31
N TYR A 393 -17.50 -3.31 12.97
CA TYR A 393 -17.81 -2.03 12.36
C TYR A 393 -16.82 -1.66 11.26
N GLU A 394 -17.30 -0.97 10.22
CA GLU A 394 -16.44 -0.27 9.26
C GLU A 394 -16.12 1.14 9.78
N LEU A 395 -14.84 1.49 9.81
CA LEU A 395 -14.34 2.77 10.31
C LEU A 395 -14.64 3.94 9.34
N VAL A 396 -15.22 5.01 9.89
CA VAL A 396 -15.50 6.28 9.20
C VAL A 396 -14.82 7.42 9.96
N ILE A 397 -14.17 8.33 9.25
CA ILE A 397 -13.38 9.41 9.85
C ILE A 397 -13.73 10.79 9.31
N THR A 398 -13.60 11.80 10.16
CA THR A 398 -13.63 13.21 9.80
C THR A 398 -12.37 13.89 10.33
N THR A 399 -11.52 14.42 9.44
CA THR A 399 -10.16 14.90 9.76
C THR A 399 -10.04 16.41 9.65
N TYR A 400 -9.06 17.00 10.34
CA TYR A 400 -8.75 18.43 10.23
C TYR A 400 -8.33 18.86 8.81
N ALA A 401 -7.73 17.94 8.04
CA ALA A 401 -7.39 18.17 6.63
C ALA A 401 -8.61 18.20 5.69
N GLY A 402 -9.82 17.95 6.23
CA GLY A 402 -11.09 18.19 5.55
C GLY A 402 -11.73 16.98 4.89
N LEU A 403 -11.21 15.76 5.15
CA LEU A 403 -12.00 14.56 4.87
C LEU A 403 -13.20 14.55 5.82
N CYS A 404 -14.42 14.47 5.31
CA CYS A 404 -15.65 14.48 6.11
C CYS A 404 -16.42 13.18 5.92
N ARG A 405 -16.68 12.45 7.01
CA ARG A 405 -17.34 11.12 7.03
C ARG A 405 -16.79 10.17 5.96
N TYR A 406 -15.47 10.16 5.82
CA TYR A 406 -14.76 9.34 4.86
C TYR A 406 -14.66 7.90 5.34
N ARG A 407 -15.08 6.95 4.51
CA ARG A 407 -14.97 5.52 4.75
C ARG A 407 -13.54 5.05 4.55
N VAL A 408 -12.89 4.66 5.65
CA VAL A 408 -11.55 4.08 5.60
C VAL A 408 -11.60 2.71 4.92
N GLY A 409 -12.64 1.92 5.21
CA GLY A 409 -12.79 0.55 4.70
C GLY A 409 -12.06 -0.49 5.56
N ASP A 410 -11.59 -0.13 6.74
CA ASP A 410 -11.11 -1.08 7.76
C ASP A 410 -12.31 -1.62 8.54
N ILE A 411 -12.36 -2.94 8.73
CA ILE A 411 -13.33 -3.63 9.58
C ILE A 411 -12.67 -3.92 10.92
N LEU A 412 -13.30 -3.46 12.00
CA LEU A 412 -12.80 -3.50 13.36
C LEU A 412 -13.83 -4.18 14.27
N GLN A 413 -13.38 -5.07 15.14
CA GLN A 413 -14.21 -5.67 16.18
C GLN A 413 -13.92 -5.03 17.53
N VAL A 414 -14.94 -4.62 18.26
CA VAL A 414 -14.79 -4.08 19.62
C VAL A 414 -14.50 -5.23 20.57
N MET A 415 -13.34 -5.21 21.23
CA MET A 415 -12.93 -6.25 22.18
C MET A 415 -13.19 -5.87 23.63
N GLY A 416 -13.32 -4.58 23.91
CA GLY A 416 -13.47 -4.04 25.26
C GLY A 416 -13.24 -2.55 25.28
N PHE A 417 -13.04 -2.00 26.48
CA PHE A 417 -12.84 -0.57 26.71
C PHE A 417 -11.68 -0.35 27.69
N HIS A 418 -10.86 0.67 27.42
CA HIS A 418 -9.97 1.27 28.40
C HIS A 418 -10.60 2.59 28.85
N ASN A 419 -11.01 2.67 30.11
CA ASN A 419 -11.92 3.73 30.59
C ASN A 419 -13.18 3.78 29.70
N SER A 420 -13.44 4.90 29.03
CA SER A 420 -14.55 5.09 28.10
C SER A 420 -14.13 4.93 26.63
N ALA A 421 -12.87 4.62 26.34
CA ALA A 421 -12.35 4.46 24.99
C ALA A 421 -12.42 2.99 24.53
N PRO A 422 -13.08 2.69 23.40
CA PRO A 422 -13.12 1.34 22.88
C PRO A 422 -11.74 0.85 22.40
N GLN A 423 -11.51 -0.44 22.56
CA GLN A 423 -10.35 -1.14 22.06
C GLN A 423 -10.76 -2.07 20.92
N PHE A 424 -10.09 -1.93 19.78
CA PHE A 424 -10.46 -2.61 18.54
C PHE A 424 -9.44 -3.66 18.13
N LYS A 425 -9.92 -4.85 17.81
CA LYS A 425 -9.17 -5.83 17.03
C LYS A 425 -9.34 -5.53 15.55
N PHE A 426 -8.22 -5.41 14.84
CA PHE A 426 -8.24 -5.26 13.38
C PHE A 426 -8.63 -6.60 12.74
N ILE A 427 -9.73 -6.62 12.00
CA ILE A 427 -10.21 -7.83 11.30
C ILE A 427 -9.61 -7.88 9.89
N ARG A 428 -9.92 -6.88 9.06
CA ARG A 428 -9.46 -6.82 7.67
C ARG A 428 -9.67 -5.44 7.06
N ARG A 429 -8.99 -5.18 5.93
CA ARG A 429 -9.37 -4.14 4.98
C ARG A 429 -10.42 -4.74 4.02
N LYS A 430 -11.55 -4.07 3.85
CA LYS A 430 -12.59 -4.47 2.91
C LYS A 430 -12.03 -4.56 1.49
N ASN A 431 -12.51 -5.55 0.73
CA ASN A 431 -12.12 -5.87 -0.65
C ASN A 431 -10.65 -6.27 -0.85
N VAL A 432 -9.84 -6.50 0.18
CA VAL A 432 -8.48 -7.02 -0.03
C VAL A 432 -8.51 -8.55 -0.10
N LEU A 433 -7.99 -9.07 -1.21
CA LEU A 433 -7.91 -10.50 -1.51
C LEU A 433 -6.49 -11.06 -1.29
N LEU A 434 -5.46 -10.36 -1.77
CA LEU A 434 -4.05 -10.72 -1.64
C LEU A 434 -3.22 -9.54 -1.13
N SER A 435 -2.19 -9.84 -0.34
CA SER A 435 -1.23 -8.88 0.20
C SER A 435 0.05 -9.57 0.68
N ILE A 436 1.22 -9.15 0.19
CA ILE A 436 2.53 -9.63 0.65
C ILE A 436 3.22 -8.62 1.57
N ASP A 437 3.20 -7.34 1.20
CA ASP A 437 3.79 -6.22 1.94
C ASP A 437 2.74 -5.11 2.09
N SER A 438 2.95 -3.96 1.44
CA SER A 438 2.00 -2.86 1.42
C SER A 438 0.98 -2.96 0.28
N ASP A 439 1.16 -3.87 -0.67
CA ASP A 439 0.23 -4.18 -1.75
C ASP A 439 -1.10 -4.70 -1.22
N LYS A 440 -2.17 -4.31 -1.90
CA LYS A 440 -3.55 -4.72 -1.62
C LYS A 440 -4.20 -4.96 -2.96
N THR A 441 -4.38 -6.23 -3.33
CA THR A 441 -5.07 -6.60 -4.57
C THR A 441 -6.48 -7.03 -4.25
N ASP A 442 -7.47 -6.46 -4.94
CA ASP A 442 -8.87 -6.85 -4.80
C ASP A 442 -9.30 -7.92 -5.83
N GLU A 443 -10.51 -8.43 -5.68
CA GLU A 443 -11.06 -9.46 -6.57
C GLU A 443 -11.20 -8.99 -8.02
N ALA A 444 -11.55 -7.72 -8.24
CA ALA A 444 -11.72 -7.17 -9.59
C ALA A 444 -10.37 -6.97 -10.28
N GLU A 445 -9.36 -6.48 -9.55
CA GLU A 445 -7.98 -6.38 -10.03
C GLU A 445 -7.42 -7.77 -10.37
N LEU A 446 -7.66 -8.78 -9.52
CA LEU A 446 -7.23 -10.15 -9.82
C LEU A 446 -7.97 -10.73 -11.04
N GLN A 447 -9.28 -10.52 -11.15
CA GLN A 447 -10.06 -10.98 -12.32
C GLN A 447 -9.55 -10.35 -13.61
N ASN A 448 -9.30 -9.04 -13.61
CA ASN A 448 -8.74 -8.33 -14.77
C ASN A 448 -7.34 -8.86 -15.14
N ALA A 449 -6.52 -9.20 -14.14
CA ALA A 449 -5.22 -9.82 -14.36
C ALA A 449 -5.35 -11.23 -14.98
N VAL A 450 -6.27 -12.06 -14.50
CA VAL A 450 -6.52 -13.38 -15.10
C VAL A 450 -7.07 -13.25 -16.52
N ASP A 451 -7.92 -12.25 -16.79
CA ASP A 451 -8.45 -11.99 -18.13
C ASP A 451 -7.35 -11.57 -19.12
N SER A 452 -6.30 -10.86 -18.66
CA SER A 452 -5.15 -10.49 -19.50
C SER A 452 -4.32 -11.72 -19.87
N ALA A 453 -4.07 -12.62 -18.92
CA ALA A 453 -3.46 -13.92 -19.19
C ALA A 453 -4.32 -14.79 -20.12
N ALA A 454 -5.63 -14.83 -19.89
CA ALA A 454 -6.57 -15.58 -20.71
C ALA A 454 -6.61 -15.08 -22.16
N ALA A 455 -6.39 -13.77 -22.40
CA ALA A 455 -6.28 -13.22 -23.75
C ALA A 455 -5.09 -13.81 -24.53
N ILE A 456 -3.96 -14.09 -23.86
CA ILE A 456 -2.80 -14.76 -24.46
C ILE A 456 -3.13 -16.23 -24.74
N LEU A 457 -3.70 -16.94 -23.76
CA LEU A 457 -4.04 -18.37 -23.88
C LEU A 457 -5.03 -18.65 -25.02
N ARG A 458 -5.94 -17.71 -25.33
CA ARG A 458 -6.87 -17.83 -26.46
C ARG A 458 -6.18 -17.96 -27.81
N LEU A 459 -4.97 -17.42 -27.99
CA LEU A 459 -4.18 -17.57 -29.22
C LEU A 459 -3.75 -19.02 -29.46
N TYR A 460 -3.74 -19.84 -28.40
CA TYR A 460 -3.35 -21.24 -28.40
C TYR A 460 -4.57 -22.18 -28.21
N ASN A 461 -5.79 -21.69 -28.48
CA ASN A 461 -7.04 -22.44 -28.28
C ASN A 461 -7.20 -23.01 -26.86
N THR A 462 -6.61 -22.34 -25.87
CA THR A 462 -6.72 -22.70 -24.46
C THR A 462 -7.52 -21.65 -23.71
N SER A 463 -8.34 -22.08 -22.76
CA SER A 463 -9.11 -21.20 -21.87
C SER A 463 -8.91 -21.59 -20.42
N VAL A 464 -8.91 -20.59 -19.53
CA VAL A 464 -8.99 -20.83 -18.09
C VAL A 464 -10.41 -21.29 -17.76
N VAL A 465 -10.54 -22.48 -17.18
CA VAL A 465 -11.82 -23.04 -16.70
C VAL A 465 -12.18 -22.37 -15.39
N GLU A 466 -11.26 -22.43 -14.43
CA GLU A 466 -11.43 -21.88 -13.10
C GLU A 466 -10.06 -21.49 -12.54
N TYR A 467 -10.07 -20.58 -11.56
CA TYR A 467 -8.85 -20.16 -10.89
C TYR A 467 -9.10 -19.80 -9.42
N THR A 468 -8.03 -19.91 -8.63
CA THR A 468 -7.95 -19.37 -7.26
C THR A 468 -6.55 -18.83 -7.01
N SER A 469 -6.32 -18.23 -5.85
CA SER A 469 -5.03 -17.61 -5.51
C SER A 469 -4.65 -17.81 -4.06
N TYR A 470 -3.38 -17.64 -3.74
CA TYR A 470 -2.90 -17.48 -2.37
C TYR A 470 -1.62 -16.64 -2.32
N ALA A 471 -1.33 -16.07 -1.15
CA ALA A 471 -0.08 -15.36 -0.89
C ALA A 471 0.96 -16.35 -0.33
N ASP A 472 2.02 -16.64 -1.08
CA ASP A 472 3.08 -17.53 -0.63
C ASP A 472 4.16 -16.75 0.13
N THR A 473 4.39 -17.18 1.38
CA THR A 473 5.40 -16.60 2.27
C THR A 473 6.44 -17.63 2.71
N LYS A 474 6.53 -18.79 2.04
CA LYS A 474 7.57 -19.81 2.28
C LYS A 474 8.95 -19.29 1.87
N THR A 475 9.00 -18.42 0.86
CA THR A 475 10.20 -17.71 0.41
C THR A 475 10.15 -16.24 0.79
N ILE A 476 11.32 -15.59 0.85
CA ILE A 476 11.44 -14.15 1.13
C ILE A 476 12.20 -13.50 -0.04
N PRO A 477 11.67 -12.47 -0.70
CA PRO A 477 10.30 -11.95 -0.52
C PRO A 477 9.25 -12.99 -0.93
N GLY A 478 8.08 -12.93 -0.29
CA GLY A 478 6.93 -13.73 -0.69
C GLY A 478 6.36 -13.26 -2.03
N HIS A 479 5.46 -14.04 -2.63
CA HIS A 479 4.88 -13.76 -3.95
C HIS A 479 3.45 -14.27 -4.08
N TYR A 480 2.75 -13.81 -5.11
CA TYR A 480 1.42 -14.29 -5.43
C TYR A 480 1.49 -15.60 -6.20
N VAL A 481 0.62 -16.55 -5.84
CA VAL A 481 0.45 -17.80 -6.59
C VAL A 481 -0.99 -17.92 -7.07
N ILE A 482 -1.15 -18.17 -8.36
CA ILE A 482 -2.44 -18.32 -9.02
C ILE A 482 -2.56 -19.76 -9.51
N TYR A 483 -3.54 -20.50 -9.00
CA TYR A 483 -3.87 -21.82 -9.52
C TYR A 483 -4.83 -21.67 -10.69
N CYS A 484 -4.50 -22.29 -11.82
CA CYS A 484 -5.31 -22.24 -13.04
C CYS A 484 -5.63 -23.67 -13.51
N GLU A 485 -6.91 -23.99 -13.63
CA GLU A 485 -7.36 -25.17 -14.38
C GLU A 485 -7.59 -24.76 -15.83
N LEU A 486 -6.96 -25.46 -16.78
CA LEU A 486 -6.94 -25.08 -18.20
C LEU A 486 -7.69 -26.08 -19.07
N LEU A 487 -8.55 -25.58 -19.95
CA LEU A 487 -9.18 -26.38 -21.00
C LEU A 487 -8.41 -26.21 -22.31
N ILE A 488 -7.65 -27.25 -22.68
CA ILE A 488 -6.92 -27.32 -23.95
C ILE A 488 -7.83 -27.97 -24.99
N LYS A 489 -8.31 -27.20 -25.97
CA LYS A 489 -9.25 -27.70 -27.00
C LYS A 489 -8.57 -28.50 -28.11
N ASP A 490 -7.29 -28.23 -28.36
CA ASP A 490 -6.49 -28.93 -29.37
C ASP A 490 -5.22 -29.50 -28.71
N PRO A 491 -5.12 -30.82 -28.51
CA PRO A 491 -3.97 -31.47 -27.87
C PRO A 491 -2.65 -31.27 -28.64
N THR A 492 -2.71 -30.84 -29.91
CA THR A 492 -1.52 -30.65 -30.75
C THR A 492 -0.84 -29.29 -30.55
N ASN A 493 -1.53 -28.33 -29.93
CA ASN A 493 -0.96 -27.03 -29.52
C ASN A 493 -0.52 -27.07 -28.05
N LEU A 494 0.63 -27.71 -27.80
CA LEU A 494 1.24 -27.71 -26.48
C LEU A 494 1.60 -26.27 -26.07
N LEU A 495 1.04 -25.80 -24.95
CA LEU A 495 1.44 -24.57 -24.31
C LEU A 495 2.89 -24.69 -23.87
N SER A 496 3.77 -23.84 -24.42
CA SER A 496 5.15 -23.80 -23.97
C SER A 496 5.25 -23.08 -22.62
N HIS A 497 6.27 -23.44 -21.83
CA HIS A 497 6.60 -22.73 -20.59
C HIS A 497 6.76 -21.22 -20.82
N GLU A 498 7.30 -20.82 -21.97
CA GLU A 498 7.47 -19.41 -22.32
C GLU A 498 6.14 -18.65 -22.41
N VAL A 499 5.09 -19.28 -22.96
CA VAL A 499 3.76 -18.65 -23.05
C VAL A 499 3.15 -18.47 -21.65
N LEU A 500 3.33 -19.44 -20.75
CA LEU A 500 2.81 -19.34 -19.39
C LEU A 500 3.62 -18.33 -18.53
N ASN A 501 4.92 -18.22 -18.75
CA ASN A 501 5.73 -17.15 -18.16
C ASN A 501 5.28 -15.76 -18.65
N GLN A 502 4.92 -15.63 -19.94
CA GLN A 502 4.34 -14.40 -20.49
C GLN A 502 2.96 -14.10 -19.92
N CYS A 503 2.14 -15.13 -19.65
CA CYS A 503 0.89 -14.97 -18.92
C CYS A 503 1.13 -14.42 -17.52
N CYS A 504 2.12 -14.94 -16.78
CA CYS A 504 2.49 -14.42 -15.46
C CYS A 504 2.83 -12.92 -15.54
N LEU A 505 3.67 -12.52 -16.50
CA LEU A 505 4.03 -11.11 -16.70
C LEU A 505 2.81 -10.26 -17.05
N ALA A 506 1.94 -10.72 -17.96
CA ALA A 506 0.73 -9.99 -18.34
C ALA A 506 -0.24 -9.80 -17.16
N MET A 507 -0.29 -10.76 -16.23
CA MET A 507 -1.02 -10.57 -14.96
C MET A 507 -0.38 -9.46 -14.14
N GLU A 508 0.94 -9.50 -13.93
CA GLU A 508 1.67 -8.48 -13.15
C GLU A 508 1.51 -7.06 -13.72
N GLU A 509 1.46 -6.91 -15.05
CA GLU A 509 1.24 -5.61 -15.71
C GLU A 509 -0.16 -5.02 -15.45
N CYS A 510 -1.16 -5.88 -15.25
CA CYS A 510 -2.54 -5.47 -14.95
C CYS A 510 -2.76 -5.18 -13.46
N LEU A 511 -1.85 -5.61 -12.59
CA LEU A 511 -1.94 -5.31 -11.16
C LEU A 511 -1.61 -3.83 -10.86
N ASN A 512 -2.10 -3.37 -9.72
CA ASN A 512 -2.05 -1.97 -9.36
C ASN A 512 -0.61 -1.44 -9.15
N SER A 513 -0.49 -0.10 -9.12
CA SER A 513 0.80 0.58 -9.02
C SER A 513 1.58 0.20 -7.75
N VAL A 514 0.92 -0.20 -6.66
CA VAL A 514 1.60 -0.64 -5.42
C VAL A 514 2.26 -1.99 -5.61
N TYR A 515 1.56 -2.97 -6.20
CA TYR A 515 2.14 -4.27 -6.53
C TYR A 515 3.38 -4.11 -7.44
N ARG A 516 3.22 -3.37 -8.54
CA ARG A 516 4.30 -3.15 -9.52
C ARG A 516 5.48 -2.39 -8.90
N GLN A 517 5.24 -1.39 -8.05
CA GLN A 517 6.30 -0.73 -7.28
C GLN A 517 7.06 -1.71 -6.38
N CYS A 518 6.33 -2.57 -5.67
CA CYS A 518 6.92 -3.53 -4.76
C CYS A 518 7.75 -4.61 -5.49
N ARG A 519 7.39 -4.96 -6.73
CA ARG A 519 8.18 -5.82 -7.63
C ARG A 519 9.46 -5.14 -8.15
N VAL A 520 9.34 -3.89 -8.61
CA VAL A 520 10.39 -3.20 -9.38
C VAL A 520 11.36 -2.42 -8.49
N ALA A 521 10.84 -1.59 -7.59
CA ALA A 521 11.63 -0.62 -6.83
C ALA A 521 12.00 -1.11 -5.43
N ASP A 522 11.03 -1.72 -4.74
CA ASP A 522 11.24 -2.12 -3.35
C ASP A 522 11.85 -3.54 -3.25
N ASN A 523 11.69 -4.39 -4.27
CA ASN A 523 11.99 -5.83 -4.19
C ASN A 523 11.36 -6.49 -2.95
N SER A 524 10.13 -6.09 -2.62
CA SER A 524 9.37 -6.62 -1.49
C SER A 524 8.36 -7.70 -1.87
N ILE A 525 8.16 -7.93 -3.17
CA ILE A 525 7.34 -9.03 -3.72
C ILE A 525 8.21 -9.79 -4.74
N GLY A 526 8.20 -11.12 -4.66
CA GLY A 526 8.81 -12.02 -5.63
C GLY A 526 8.00 -12.12 -6.94
N PRO A 527 8.53 -12.79 -7.98
CA PRO A 527 7.80 -12.98 -9.24
C PRO A 527 6.50 -13.75 -9.04
N LEU A 528 5.40 -13.26 -9.63
CA LEU A 528 4.12 -13.98 -9.65
C LEU A 528 4.30 -15.37 -10.24
N GLU A 529 3.63 -16.35 -9.63
CA GLU A 529 3.65 -17.75 -10.01
C GLU A 529 2.28 -18.20 -10.52
N ILE A 530 2.23 -18.87 -11.66
CA ILE A 530 1.07 -19.64 -12.12
C ILE A 530 1.34 -21.12 -11.90
N ARG A 531 0.43 -21.79 -11.18
CA ARG A 531 0.39 -23.24 -11.03
C ARG A 531 -0.75 -23.81 -11.88
N VAL A 532 -0.41 -24.57 -12.90
CA VAL A 532 -1.42 -25.28 -13.71
C VAL A 532 -1.79 -26.57 -12.98
N VAL A 533 -3.07 -26.78 -12.74
CA VAL A 533 -3.59 -27.97 -12.04
C VAL A 533 -4.27 -28.96 -12.99
N GLU A 534 -4.40 -30.20 -12.56
CA GLU A 534 -5.13 -31.26 -13.27
C GLU A 534 -6.59 -30.88 -13.53
N ASN A 535 -7.15 -31.40 -14.63
CA ASN A 535 -8.57 -31.24 -14.92
C ASN A 535 -9.41 -31.84 -13.78
N SER A 536 -10.56 -31.23 -13.48
CA SER A 536 -11.44 -31.59 -12.36
C SER A 536 -10.86 -31.30 -10.96
N THR A 537 -9.73 -30.60 -10.84
CA THR A 537 -9.20 -30.19 -9.53
C THR A 537 -10.18 -29.27 -8.80
N PHE A 538 -10.83 -28.34 -9.50
CA PHE A 538 -11.81 -27.46 -8.86
C PHE A 538 -13.14 -28.17 -8.53
N GLU A 539 -13.44 -29.29 -9.17
CA GLU A 539 -14.56 -30.18 -8.78
C GLU A 539 -14.21 -30.88 -7.46
N GLU A 540 -13.00 -31.43 -7.32
CA GLU A 540 -12.52 -32.01 -6.04
C GLU A 540 -12.50 -30.96 -4.91
N LEU A 541 -12.10 -29.72 -5.22
CA LEU A 541 -12.12 -28.62 -4.26
C LEU A 541 -13.55 -28.28 -3.81
N MET A 542 -14.51 -28.29 -4.74
CA MET A 542 -15.93 -28.10 -4.43
C MET A 542 -16.45 -29.21 -3.53
N ASP A 543 -16.17 -30.47 -3.86
CA ASP A 543 -16.58 -31.64 -3.06
C ASP A 543 -16.00 -31.56 -1.64
N TYR A 544 -14.73 -31.14 -1.51
CA TYR A 544 -14.11 -30.91 -0.21
C TYR A 544 -14.84 -29.81 0.58
N ALA A 545 -15.17 -28.68 -0.05
CA ALA A 545 -15.92 -27.61 0.60
C ALA A 545 -17.32 -28.05 1.05
N ILE A 546 -18.03 -28.82 0.21
CA ILE A 546 -19.36 -29.39 0.51
C ILE A 546 -19.27 -30.36 1.69
N SER A 547 -18.24 -31.22 1.74
CA SER A 547 -18.02 -32.15 2.86
C SER A 547 -17.85 -31.43 4.21
N ARG A 548 -17.44 -30.16 4.18
CA ARG A 548 -17.28 -29.29 5.35
C ARG A 548 -18.47 -28.37 5.61
N GLY A 549 -19.59 -28.58 4.92
CA GLY A 549 -20.86 -27.89 5.16
C GLY A 549 -21.18 -26.73 4.20
N ALA A 550 -20.42 -26.55 3.11
CA ALA A 550 -20.80 -25.61 2.07
C ALA A 550 -22.05 -26.10 1.32
N SER A 551 -22.98 -25.19 1.02
CA SER A 551 -24.18 -25.51 0.23
C SER A 551 -23.82 -25.69 -1.25
N ILE A 552 -24.17 -26.85 -1.82
CA ILE A 552 -23.95 -27.17 -3.23
C ILE A 552 -24.57 -26.13 -4.18
N ASN A 553 -25.76 -25.60 -3.83
CA ASN A 553 -26.50 -24.67 -4.69
C ASN A 553 -25.97 -23.22 -4.62
N GLN A 554 -25.03 -22.93 -3.73
CA GLN A 554 -24.47 -21.59 -3.51
C GLN A 554 -22.95 -21.54 -3.66
N TYR A 555 -22.33 -22.69 -3.95
CA TYR A 555 -20.89 -22.76 -4.06
C TYR A 555 -20.38 -21.98 -5.28
N LYS A 556 -19.34 -21.18 -5.04
CA LYS A 556 -18.48 -20.58 -6.05
C LYS A 556 -17.05 -20.82 -5.60
N ALA A 557 -16.16 -21.15 -6.54
CA ALA A 557 -14.75 -21.31 -6.24
C ALA A 557 -14.23 -20.03 -5.54
N PRO A 558 -13.61 -20.14 -4.35
CA PRO A 558 -13.07 -18.96 -3.68
C PRO A 558 -11.94 -18.37 -4.51
N ARG A 559 -11.91 -17.04 -4.68
CA ARG A 559 -10.85 -16.37 -5.45
C ARG A 559 -9.52 -16.28 -4.71
N CYS A 560 -9.52 -16.51 -3.40
CA CYS A 560 -8.32 -16.66 -2.59
C CYS A 560 -8.54 -17.71 -1.50
N VAL A 561 -7.51 -18.51 -1.23
CA VAL A 561 -7.50 -19.55 -0.21
C VAL A 561 -6.32 -19.36 0.73
N ASN A 562 -6.56 -19.59 2.03
CA ASN A 562 -5.52 -19.50 3.07
C ASN A 562 -5.56 -20.70 4.04
N PHE A 563 -6.45 -21.66 3.80
CA PHE A 563 -6.61 -22.84 4.65
C PHE A 563 -5.67 -23.96 4.17
N THR A 564 -4.72 -24.36 5.02
CA THR A 564 -3.61 -25.26 4.65
C THR A 564 -4.07 -26.54 3.94
N PRO A 565 -5.08 -27.29 4.41
CA PRO A 565 -5.54 -28.49 3.70
C PRO A 565 -6.07 -28.24 2.28
N ILE A 566 -6.62 -27.06 2.00
CA ILE A 566 -7.05 -26.68 0.64
C ILE A 566 -5.82 -26.38 -0.23
N VAL A 567 -4.83 -25.68 0.32
CA VAL A 567 -3.58 -25.39 -0.40
C VAL A 567 -2.84 -26.70 -0.70
N GLU A 568 -2.79 -27.64 0.24
CA GLU A 568 -2.18 -28.97 0.04
C GLU A 568 -2.92 -29.80 -1.02
N LEU A 569 -4.26 -29.75 -1.04
CA LEU A 569 -5.07 -30.38 -2.08
C LEU A 569 -4.70 -29.82 -3.47
N LEU A 570 -4.69 -28.50 -3.61
CA LEU A 570 -4.32 -27.81 -4.85
C LEU A 570 -2.88 -28.15 -5.28
N ASP A 571 -1.93 -28.09 -4.35
CA ASP A 571 -0.52 -28.44 -4.56
C ASP A 571 -0.35 -29.89 -5.04
N SER A 572 -1.15 -30.82 -4.52
CA SER A 572 -1.10 -32.23 -4.90
C SER A 572 -1.59 -32.52 -6.33
N ARG A 573 -2.21 -31.54 -6.98
CA ARG A 573 -2.75 -31.63 -8.36
C ARG A 573 -1.99 -30.73 -9.34
N VAL A 574 -0.86 -30.15 -8.94
CA VAL A 574 -0.07 -29.26 -9.81
C VAL A 574 0.65 -30.08 -10.89
N ILE A 575 0.35 -29.77 -12.15
CA ILE A 575 1.02 -30.34 -13.32
C ILE A 575 2.32 -29.58 -13.62
N SER A 576 2.28 -28.25 -13.54
CA SER A 576 3.43 -27.42 -13.89
C SER A 576 3.39 -26.05 -13.20
N VAL A 577 4.58 -25.49 -13.00
CA VAL A 577 4.83 -24.23 -12.29
C VAL A 577 5.57 -23.27 -13.21
N HIS A 578 5.13 -22.02 -13.24
CA HIS A 578 5.66 -20.98 -14.12
C HIS A 578 5.76 -19.67 -13.35
N PHE A 579 6.80 -18.89 -13.63
CA PHE A 579 7.05 -17.61 -12.97
C PHE A 579 7.14 -16.49 -13.99
N SER A 580 6.77 -15.28 -13.59
CA SER A 580 6.99 -14.08 -14.40
C SER A 580 8.46 -13.97 -14.81
N SER A 581 8.71 -13.89 -16.13
CA SER A 581 10.06 -13.88 -16.71
C SER A 581 10.79 -12.55 -16.56
N ALA A 582 10.06 -11.47 -16.24
CA ALA A 582 10.59 -10.13 -16.04
C ALA A 582 9.84 -9.41 -14.91
N ALA A 583 10.32 -8.24 -14.51
CA ALA A 583 9.54 -7.36 -13.65
C ALA A 583 8.52 -6.57 -14.50
N PRO A 584 7.33 -6.26 -13.95
CA PRO A 584 6.33 -5.46 -14.67
C PRO A 584 6.80 -4.01 -14.86
N HIS A 585 6.16 -3.26 -15.74
CA HIS A 585 6.49 -1.85 -15.94
C HIS A 585 6.00 -1.01 -14.77
N TRP A 586 6.90 -0.21 -14.21
CA TRP A 586 6.54 0.78 -13.18
C TRP A 586 7.43 2.01 -13.28
N THR A 587 6.81 3.19 -13.21
CA THR A 587 7.50 4.45 -12.96
C THR A 587 6.82 5.18 -11.80
N PRO A 588 7.53 6.10 -11.12
CA PRO A 588 6.91 6.91 -10.08
C PRO A 588 5.73 7.76 -10.60
N GLU A 589 5.76 8.17 -11.87
CA GLU A 589 4.71 9.02 -12.45
C GLU A 589 3.36 8.29 -12.48
N ARG A 590 2.30 8.97 -12.01
CA ARG A 590 0.93 8.44 -12.11
C ARG A 590 0.52 8.43 -13.57
N GLN A 591 -0.01 7.31 -14.04
CA GLN A 591 -0.58 7.25 -15.39
C GLN A 591 -1.80 8.18 -15.43
N ARG A 592 -1.84 9.07 -16.42
CA ARG A 592 -3.04 9.89 -16.66
C ARG A 592 -4.13 8.96 -17.13
N LEU A 593 -5.07 8.61 -16.25
CA LEU A 593 -6.39 8.17 -16.67
C LEU A 593 -7.01 9.36 -17.40
N HIS A 594 -6.96 9.34 -18.74
CA HIS A 594 -7.87 10.13 -19.55
C HIS A 594 -9.27 9.57 -19.28
N LEU A 595 -9.92 10.07 -18.23
CA LEU A 595 -11.37 10.06 -18.16
C LEU A 595 -11.82 10.91 -19.35
N CYS A 596 -12.21 10.26 -20.43
CA CYS A 596 -12.98 10.90 -21.46
C CYS A 596 -14.30 11.34 -20.80
N ASP A 597 -14.38 12.60 -20.40
CA ASP A 597 -15.63 13.24 -19.98
C ASP A 597 -16.62 13.21 -21.16
N TRP A 598 -17.40 12.14 -21.24
CA TRP A 598 -18.68 12.12 -21.93
C TRP A 598 -19.73 12.66 -20.96
N ASN A 599 -19.76 13.98 -20.79
CA ASN A 599 -20.95 14.78 -20.48
C ASN A 599 -20.52 16.16 -19.98
N ASP A 600 -20.28 17.09 -20.91
CA ASP A 600 -20.56 18.51 -20.67
C ASP A 600 -20.67 19.24 -22.01
N GLN A 601 -21.81 19.07 -22.68
CA GLN A 601 -22.28 20.03 -23.68
C GLN A 601 -23.22 21.01 -22.97
N ASN A 602 -22.66 22.07 -22.36
CA ASN A 602 -23.31 23.38 -22.21
C ASN A 602 -22.40 24.36 -21.46
N ALA A 603 -21.53 25.07 -22.19
CA ALA A 603 -21.10 26.41 -21.80
C ALA A 603 -20.54 27.17 -23.00
N ASN A 604 -21.33 28.11 -23.52
CA ASN A 604 -20.85 29.17 -24.40
C ASN A 604 -19.87 30.06 -23.63
N SER A 605 -18.56 29.98 -23.92
CA SER A 605 -17.66 31.11 -23.68
C SER A 605 -16.50 31.13 -24.65
N LYS A 606 -16.37 32.25 -25.35
CA LYS A 606 -15.27 32.61 -26.26
C LYS A 606 -13.92 32.55 -25.53
N TYR A 607 -12.94 31.84 -26.08
CA TYR A 607 -11.53 31.98 -25.70
C TYR A 607 -10.66 32.24 -26.93
N SER A 608 -9.76 33.22 -26.78
CA SER A 608 -8.82 33.78 -27.76
C SER A 608 -7.51 32.99 -27.76
N PRO A 609 -6.84 32.77 -28.92
CA PRO A 609 -5.60 32.00 -28.99
C PRO A 609 -4.36 32.90 -28.89
N GLN A 610 -3.83 33.09 -27.68
CA GLN A 610 -2.42 33.42 -27.49
C GLN A 610 -1.92 32.70 -26.24
N ASP A 611 -0.80 32.00 -26.42
CA ASP A 611 0.04 31.30 -25.42
C ASP A 611 -0.04 29.78 -25.43
N ASP A 612 0.58 29.17 -26.45
CA ASP A 612 1.03 27.78 -26.36
C ASP A 612 2.42 27.62 -27.00
N ALA A 613 3.45 27.73 -26.16
CA ALA A 613 4.83 27.44 -26.49
C ALA A 613 5.44 26.55 -25.40
N ARG A 614 5.25 25.23 -25.53
CA ARG A 614 6.22 24.18 -25.14
C ARG A 614 5.69 22.77 -25.46
N ILE A 615 5.76 22.38 -26.75
CA ILE A 615 5.72 20.98 -27.20
C ILE A 615 6.99 20.71 -28.01
N TYR A 616 7.93 19.96 -27.45
CA TYR A 616 9.05 19.38 -28.20
C TYR A 616 9.29 17.94 -27.77
N LYS A 617 8.62 16.99 -28.45
CA LYS A 617 9.16 15.67 -28.83
C LYS A 617 8.21 14.90 -29.78
N TRP A 618 7.77 15.52 -30.88
CA TRP A 618 6.94 14.84 -31.91
C TRP A 618 7.28 15.28 -33.37
N ASN A 619 8.46 15.86 -33.60
CA ASN A 619 8.83 16.43 -34.92
C ASN A 619 9.62 15.49 -35.85
N GLY A 620 9.92 14.25 -35.44
CA GLY A 620 10.64 13.29 -36.28
C GLY A 620 9.75 12.55 -37.29
N ILE A 621 8.58 12.08 -36.83
CA ILE A 621 7.71 11.18 -37.60
C ILE A 621 6.84 11.96 -38.60
N HIS A 622 6.34 13.14 -38.20
CA HIS A 622 5.49 13.96 -39.06
C HIS A 622 6.23 14.52 -40.28
N LYS A 623 7.54 14.80 -40.15
CA LYS A 623 8.37 15.30 -41.25
C LYS A 623 8.67 14.22 -42.29
N MET A 624 8.80 12.96 -41.84
CA MET A 624 9.02 11.81 -42.72
C MET A 624 7.77 11.44 -43.52
N ILE A 625 6.59 11.51 -42.90
CA ILE A 625 5.30 11.21 -43.56
C ILE A 625 4.89 12.34 -44.52
N SER A 626 5.07 13.61 -44.15
CA SER A 626 4.76 14.74 -45.04
C SER A 626 5.71 14.87 -46.24
N GLN A 627 6.98 14.44 -46.13
CA GLN A 627 7.88 14.37 -47.29
C GLN A 627 7.56 13.20 -48.23
N TYR A 628 7.02 12.08 -47.72
CA TYR A 628 6.68 10.91 -48.53
C TYR A 628 5.38 11.09 -49.34
N LEU A 629 4.40 11.83 -48.79
CA LEU A 629 3.10 12.07 -49.45
C LEU A 629 3.13 13.17 -50.53
N GLN A 630 4.23 13.92 -50.67
CA GLN A 630 4.35 14.98 -51.68
C GLN A 630 4.94 14.53 -53.04
N GLN A 631 5.37 13.26 -53.19
CA GLN A 631 6.11 12.83 -54.39
C GLN A 631 5.42 11.79 -55.29
N VAL A 632 4.23 11.26 -54.97
CA VAL A 632 3.54 10.30 -55.87
C VAL A 632 2.01 10.49 -55.82
N PRO A 633 1.33 10.80 -56.95
CA PRO A 633 -0.12 10.80 -57.01
C PRO A 633 -0.64 9.35 -57.08
N VAL A 634 -1.46 8.94 -56.11
CA VAL A 634 -2.12 7.61 -56.10
C VAL A 634 -3.51 7.73 -56.74
N PRO A 635 -3.82 7.00 -57.83
CA PRO A 635 -5.15 7.01 -58.43
C PRO A 635 -6.19 6.31 -57.55
N ARG A 636 -7.42 6.83 -57.53
CA ARG A 636 -8.55 6.26 -56.76
C ARG A 636 -8.81 4.79 -57.13
N GLY A 637 -8.89 3.92 -56.13
CA GLY A 637 -9.38 2.54 -56.27
C GLY A 637 -8.34 1.45 -56.55
N LYS A 638 -7.05 1.62 -56.22
CA LYS A 638 -6.04 0.53 -56.31
C LYS A 638 -5.15 0.41 -55.07
N CYS A 639 -4.79 -0.83 -54.75
CA CYS A 639 -3.81 -1.19 -53.73
C CYS A 639 -2.40 -1.21 -54.33
N ILE A 640 -1.41 -0.60 -53.67
CA ILE A 640 -0.01 -0.63 -54.12
C ILE A 640 0.86 -1.15 -52.98
N GLN A 641 1.64 -2.20 -53.25
CA GLN A 641 2.59 -2.78 -52.31
C GLN A 641 4.02 -2.40 -52.72
N LYS A 642 4.78 -1.78 -51.80
CA LYS A 642 6.23 -1.59 -51.94
C LYS A 642 6.90 -1.76 -50.57
N GLY A 643 7.57 -2.88 -50.35
CA GLY A 643 8.17 -3.23 -49.07
C GLY A 643 7.13 -3.68 -48.01
N GLN A 644 7.42 -3.42 -46.73
CA GLN A 644 6.60 -3.87 -45.57
C GLN A 644 5.39 -2.96 -45.24
N ILE A 645 5.05 -1.98 -46.09
CA ILE A 645 3.91 -1.08 -45.86
C ILE A 645 2.84 -1.34 -46.93
N LEU A 646 1.60 -1.56 -46.48
CA LEU A 646 0.42 -1.73 -47.33
C LEU A 646 -0.53 -0.55 -47.08
N VAL A 647 -0.91 0.17 -48.13
CA VAL A 647 -1.84 1.31 -48.06
C VAL A 647 -3.07 0.99 -48.88
N VAL A 648 -4.24 0.98 -48.24
CA VAL A 648 -5.55 0.75 -48.88
C VAL A 648 -6.43 1.98 -48.68
N GLN A 649 -7.03 2.48 -49.76
CA GLN A 649 -8.02 3.56 -49.71
C GLN A 649 -9.40 2.95 -49.95
N CYS A 650 -10.23 2.83 -48.89
CA CYS A 650 -11.59 2.31 -49.00
C CYS A 650 -12.53 3.29 -49.70
N ILE A 651 -13.49 2.73 -50.44
CA ILE A 651 -14.59 3.42 -51.09
C ILE A 651 -15.85 2.97 -50.34
N ASP A 652 -16.57 3.94 -49.81
CA ASP A 652 -17.91 3.86 -49.20
C ASP A 652 -18.07 3.42 -47.73
N ASN A 653 -19.13 3.97 -47.14
CA ASN A 653 -19.37 4.24 -45.72
C ASN A 653 -19.94 3.07 -44.90
N GLU A 654 -19.59 1.81 -45.22
CA GLU A 654 -20.00 0.66 -44.40
C GLU A 654 -18.79 -0.06 -43.80
N THR A 655 -18.91 -0.42 -42.52
CA THR A 655 -17.84 -0.93 -41.68
C THR A 655 -17.52 -2.38 -42.04
N GLU A 656 -16.42 -2.63 -42.76
CA GLU A 656 -15.85 -3.99 -42.88
C GLU A 656 -14.42 -4.06 -42.35
N TYR A 657 -14.18 -5.09 -41.53
CA TYR A 657 -12.90 -5.41 -40.90
C TYR A 657 -11.94 -6.03 -41.93
N ILE A 658 -10.70 -5.53 -42.01
CA ILE A 658 -9.61 -6.21 -42.72
C ILE A 658 -8.56 -6.68 -41.70
N LYS A 659 -8.45 -8.00 -41.53
CA LYS A 659 -7.33 -8.66 -40.83
C LYS A 659 -6.10 -8.70 -41.75
N ALA A 660 -5.00 -8.11 -41.31
CA ALA A 660 -3.67 -8.36 -41.89
C ALA A 660 -2.76 -8.99 -40.83
N LYS A 661 -2.12 -10.11 -41.19
CA LYS A 661 -1.19 -10.87 -40.35
C LYS A 661 0.24 -10.57 -40.84
N ALA A 662 1.03 -9.81 -40.07
CA ALA A 662 2.49 -9.76 -40.22
C ALA A 662 3.13 -9.28 -38.90
N ALA A 663 4.28 -9.88 -38.58
CA ALA A 663 4.95 -9.85 -37.29
C ALA A 663 5.58 -8.49 -36.93
N ASN A 664 5.51 -8.18 -35.64
CA ASN A 664 6.16 -7.11 -34.88
C ASN A 664 5.71 -5.66 -35.19
N GLU A 665 5.18 -5.03 -34.12
CA GLU A 665 4.81 -3.62 -33.93
C GLU A 665 3.55 -3.12 -34.65
N ALA A 666 2.45 -3.01 -33.89
CA ALA A 666 1.21 -2.37 -34.32
C ALA A 666 1.19 -0.89 -33.91
N LEU A 667 1.03 0.01 -34.88
CA LEU A 667 0.68 1.42 -34.67
C LEU A 667 -0.79 1.61 -35.09
N LEU A 668 -1.70 1.79 -34.14
CA LEU A 668 -3.12 2.11 -34.38
C LEU A 668 -3.29 3.63 -34.47
N ILE A 669 -3.78 4.15 -35.60
CA ILE A 669 -4.17 5.56 -35.75
C ILE A 669 -5.66 5.61 -36.05
N TYR A 670 -6.45 6.19 -35.13
CA TYR A 670 -7.85 6.56 -35.36
C TYR A 670 -7.93 7.99 -35.90
N CYS A 671 -8.73 8.22 -36.93
CA CYS A 671 -9.06 9.57 -37.39
C CYS A 671 -10.58 9.74 -37.33
N HIS A 672 -11.07 10.50 -36.35
CA HIS A 672 -12.48 10.88 -36.26
C HIS A 672 -12.61 12.32 -36.78
N GLN A 673 -13.34 12.54 -37.87
CA GLN A 673 -13.87 13.88 -38.21
C GLN A 673 -15.34 13.94 -37.78
N GLY A 674 -15.65 14.92 -36.92
CA GLY A 674 -16.99 15.13 -36.35
C GLY A 674 -18.04 15.53 -37.39
N ALA A 675 -19.24 14.98 -37.23
CA ALA A 675 -20.40 15.22 -38.08
C ALA A 675 -21.25 16.41 -37.59
N TYR A 676 -21.77 17.22 -38.52
CA TYR A 676 -22.94 18.07 -38.31
C TYR A 676 -24.15 17.40 -38.99
N SER A 677 -25.12 16.88 -38.22
CA SER A 677 -26.44 16.51 -38.75
C SER A 677 -27.45 17.61 -38.46
N LYS A 678 -27.96 18.28 -39.50
CA LYS A 678 -29.21 19.05 -39.42
C LYS A 678 -30.37 18.10 -39.74
N ARG A 679 -31.34 18.01 -38.83
CA ARG A 679 -32.69 17.48 -39.10
C ARG A 679 -33.36 18.34 -40.17
N ILE A 680 -33.79 17.72 -41.28
CA ILE A 680 -34.90 18.21 -42.09
C ILE A 680 -35.80 17.01 -42.34
N THR A 681 -37.01 17.06 -41.80
CA THR A 681 -38.14 16.18 -42.10
C THR A 681 -39.10 16.90 -43.05
N SER A 682 -39.57 16.19 -44.09
CA SER A 682 -40.60 16.52 -45.10
C SER A 682 -40.32 17.76 -45.96
N GLN A 683 -40.43 17.76 -47.29
CA GLN A 683 -41.23 17.01 -48.26
C GLN A 683 -40.41 16.70 -49.51
#